data_AF-A0A7K0FSC1-F1
#
_entry.id   AF-A0A7K0FSC1-F1
#
_cell.length_a   1.000
_cell.length_b   1.000
_cell.length_c   1.000
_cell.angle_alpha   90.00
_cell.angle_beta   90.00
_cell.angle_gamma   90.00
#
_symmetry.space_group_name_H-M   'P 1'
#
loop_
_entity.id
_entity.type
_entity.pdbx_description
1 polymer ?
#
loop_
_entity_poly.entity_id
_entity_poly.type
_entity_poly.pdbx_seq_one_letter_code
_entity_poly.pdbx_strand_id
1 'polypeptide(L)'
;MRRLNIKANATFVFAFFYAFTVGTGAFAQSKKQPGNSAYLFAYFTGNTKAEESIRFAVSEDGYRYKALNNNEPVISSAEISSTGGVRDPHILRGADGKTFYMVVTDMVSAKGWDSNRAMVLLKSNDLLKWTSSIIDVQKKYPNQEHLKRVWAPQTIYDPAVKKYMVYWSMKHGDDPDKIYYAYANADFTDLEGTPKQLFFSPTNGSCIDGDIIYDKGKYNLFFKTEGNGNGIKKAVSNELTKGYVLVDKYLQQTTDAVEGAGVFKLNNADEYILMYDVYTKGRYQFTKSKDLNTFKVIDEEISMDFHPRHGTVMSITVQEENRLLSKWYSAKSVLSGAQNPSIKHYNIVIDSVGKTAFLPVNSGTDLKAFDPQFSKFAGVNIKPAGKVDFSKGTVTYTVKIGDQAAETYAIAAAVNNNPVLNGYYADPEILYSNQTSKYYLYPTSDGFTGWSGTYFKTFSSPDLVNWKDEGVIVDLNKDVSWAKKNAWAPTAIEKKVNGAYKYFYYFTAAQKIGVAVADHPAGPFKDSGKALISKRPAGTKGGQEIDPDVFTDPKTGKTYLYWGNGHMAVAELNADLVSIDTNSIKVITPDKTFREGTEVFFRNGKYYFLWSENDTRSPDYGVRYGYSDSPTGKITIPEDNLILTQLPDQAIYGTGHNSVIQIPGKDEWYIVYHRFTRPKGITMGESAGYNREVCIDKMEFDENGGIKKVVPTLEGIKPIK
;
A
#
# COMPACT_ATOMS: atom_id res chain seq x y z
N MET A 1 95.61 11.58 49.33
CA MET A 1 95.62 10.93 50.66
C MET A 1 94.20 10.45 50.93
N ARG A 2 94.02 9.15 51.20
CA ARG A 2 92.84 8.45 51.80
C ARG A 2 91.49 8.41 51.06
N ARG A 3 91.17 7.15 50.70
CA ARG A 3 89.88 6.44 50.58
C ARG A 3 88.71 7.02 51.42
N LEU A 4 87.49 6.99 50.88
CA LEU A 4 86.45 6.01 51.28
C LEU A 4 85.28 5.93 50.27
N ASN A 5 84.77 4.69 50.12
CA ASN A 5 83.69 4.17 49.26
C ASN A 5 82.29 4.76 49.61
N ILE A 6 81.23 4.64 48.77
CA ILE A 6 80.45 3.41 48.54
C ILE A 6 79.44 3.58 47.37
N LYS A 7 79.49 2.58 46.46
CA LYS A 7 78.45 1.94 45.60
C LYS A 7 77.41 2.78 44.84
N ALA A 8 77.37 2.62 43.51
CA ALA A 8 76.34 1.82 42.81
C ALA A 8 76.68 1.70 41.30
N ASN A 9 76.52 0.51 40.75
CA ASN A 9 76.91 0.11 39.39
C ASN A 9 76.12 0.87 38.30
N ALA A 10 76.83 1.36 37.30
CA ALA A 10 76.29 1.84 36.04
C ALA A 10 76.42 0.72 34.98
N THR A 11 75.29 0.32 34.39
CA THR A 11 75.25 -0.43 33.12
C THR A 11 74.12 0.14 32.27
N PHE A 12 74.48 0.51 31.04
CA PHE A 12 73.64 1.02 29.95
C PHE A 12 72.35 0.20 29.72
N VAL A 13 71.21 0.89 29.59
CA VAL A 13 70.00 0.35 28.95
C VAL A 13 69.39 1.43 28.04
N PHE A 14 69.14 1.04 26.79
CA PHE A 14 68.41 1.77 25.77
C PHE A 14 67.06 2.31 26.30
N ALA A 15 66.83 3.62 26.19
CA ALA A 15 65.52 4.21 26.41
C ALA A 15 64.66 4.05 25.14
N PHE A 16 63.79 3.04 25.13
CA PHE A 16 62.64 2.97 24.23
C PHE A 16 61.56 3.93 24.76
N PHE A 17 61.35 5.06 24.09
CA PHE A 17 60.14 5.86 24.28
C PHE A 17 58.97 5.14 23.57
N TYR A 18 58.16 4.42 24.35
CA TYR A 18 56.86 3.93 23.91
C TYR A 18 55.93 5.15 23.75
N ALA A 19 55.61 5.51 22.52
CA ALA A 19 54.49 6.38 22.22
C ALA A 19 53.20 5.67 22.64
N PHE A 20 52.49 6.23 23.62
CA PHE A 20 51.12 5.86 23.92
C PHE A 20 50.24 6.28 22.72
N THR A 21 50.00 5.35 21.79
CA THR A 21 48.86 5.45 20.88
C THR A 21 47.60 5.32 21.72
N VAL A 22 46.90 6.44 21.90
CA VAL A 22 45.52 6.47 22.42
C VAL A 22 44.68 5.58 21.49
N GLY A 23 44.26 4.43 22.03
CA GLY A 23 43.40 3.50 21.33
C GLY A 23 42.07 4.17 20.98
N THR A 24 41.75 4.20 19.69
CA THR A 24 40.43 4.56 19.18
C THR A 24 39.37 3.68 19.84
N GLY A 25 38.51 4.29 20.66
CA GLY A 25 37.38 3.62 21.29
C GLY A 25 36.45 3.03 20.24
N ALA A 26 36.18 1.73 20.35
CA ALA A 26 35.23 1.03 19.50
C ALA A 26 33.81 1.55 19.77
N PHE A 27 33.20 2.15 18.75
CA PHE A 27 31.79 2.55 18.77
C PHE A 27 30.91 1.31 18.64
N ALA A 28 29.95 1.15 19.55
CA ALA A 28 28.89 0.16 19.45
C ALA A 28 27.84 0.58 18.40
N GLN A 29 28.30 0.70 17.15
CA GLN A 29 27.53 0.49 15.94
C GLN A 29 28.40 -0.19 14.85
N SER A 30 29.65 -0.60 15.13
CA SER A 30 30.54 -1.15 14.10
C SER A 30 31.53 -2.26 14.52
N LYS A 31 31.24 -3.09 15.53
CA LYS A 31 31.79 -4.45 15.46
C LYS A 31 30.87 -5.25 14.55
N LYS A 32 31.35 -5.54 13.34
CA LYS A 32 30.78 -6.56 12.44
C LYS A 32 30.80 -7.87 13.24
N GLN A 33 29.75 -8.14 14.00
CA GLN A 33 29.53 -9.44 14.61
C GLN A 33 29.36 -10.40 13.43
N PRO A 34 30.16 -11.47 13.34
CA PRO A 34 29.89 -12.54 12.38
C PRO A 34 28.46 -13.04 12.65
N GLY A 35 27.52 -12.83 11.72
CA GLY A 35 26.15 -13.35 11.84
C GLY A 35 24.98 -12.37 11.82
N ASN A 36 25.19 -11.06 11.68
CA ASN A 36 24.08 -10.13 11.35
C ASN A 36 23.64 -10.34 9.89
N SER A 37 22.52 -11.02 9.70
CA SER A 37 22.05 -11.50 8.39
C SER A 37 20.68 -10.95 8.00
N ALA A 38 19.99 -10.29 8.91
CA ALA A 38 18.63 -9.80 8.71
C ALA A 38 18.40 -8.47 9.45
N TYR A 39 17.19 -7.94 9.32
CA TYR A 39 16.71 -6.70 9.90
C TYR A 39 15.35 -6.90 10.55
N LEU A 40 15.13 -6.22 11.66
CA LEU A 40 13.84 -6.05 12.34
C LEU A 40 13.37 -4.61 12.13
N PHE A 41 12.18 -4.43 11.58
CA PHE A 41 11.50 -3.15 11.50
C PHE A 41 10.42 -3.08 12.59
N ALA A 42 10.55 -2.15 13.54
CA ALA A 42 9.51 -1.80 14.49
C ALA A 42 8.73 -0.57 14.01
N TYR A 43 7.40 -0.65 13.95
CA TYR A 43 6.54 0.40 13.39
C TYR A 43 5.13 0.40 14.01
N PHE A 44 4.28 1.36 13.60
CA PHE A 44 2.83 1.40 13.82
C PHE A 44 2.12 1.78 12.49
N THR A 45 0.79 1.77 12.41
CA THR A 45 0.10 1.82 11.10
C THR A 45 -0.80 3.02 10.85
N GLY A 46 -1.06 3.88 11.85
CA GLY A 46 -2.13 4.88 11.71
C GLY A 46 -2.36 5.74 12.95
N ASN A 47 -3.51 6.39 13.04
CA ASN A 47 -3.83 7.41 14.06
C ASN A 47 -4.99 6.99 14.99
N THR A 48 -5.60 5.83 14.75
CA THR A 48 -6.57 5.28 15.70
C THR A 48 -5.85 4.58 16.85
N LYS A 49 -6.53 4.42 17.99
CA LYS A 49 -6.00 3.71 19.16
C LYS A 49 -5.48 2.29 18.82
N ALA A 50 -6.13 1.59 17.90
CA ALA A 50 -5.74 0.24 17.49
C ALA A 50 -4.52 0.23 16.54
N GLU A 51 -4.37 1.28 15.74
CA GLU A 51 -3.25 1.43 14.81
C GLU A 51 -1.98 1.95 15.51
N GLU A 52 -2.14 2.79 16.54
CA GLU A 52 -1.07 3.27 17.42
C GLU A 52 -0.67 2.17 18.41
N SER A 53 -0.01 1.15 17.86
CA SER A 53 0.50 -0.01 18.58
C SER A 53 1.75 -0.58 17.91
N ILE A 54 2.65 -1.15 18.70
CA ILE A 54 3.93 -1.69 18.20
C ILE A 54 3.68 -2.93 17.35
N ARG A 55 4.26 -2.94 16.14
CA ARG A 55 4.28 -4.05 15.19
C ARG A 55 5.70 -4.33 14.73
N PHE A 56 5.95 -5.54 14.28
CA PHE A 56 7.25 -5.98 13.77
C PHE A 56 7.15 -6.53 12.35
N ALA A 57 8.20 -6.29 11.56
CA ALA A 57 8.45 -6.94 10.29
C ALA A 57 9.92 -7.37 10.20
N VAL A 58 10.23 -8.37 9.38
CA VAL A 58 11.59 -8.87 9.16
C VAL A 58 11.99 -8.78 7.69
N SER A 59 13.29 -8.63 7.44
CA SER A 59 13.89 -8.64 6.10
C SER A 59 15.29 -9.23 6.15
N GLU A 60 15.66 -10.06 5.18
CA GLU A 60 17.04 -10.59 5.07
C GLU A 60 17.99 -9.62 4.34
N ASP A 61 17.44 -8.74 3.49
CA ASP A 61 18.23 -7.86 2.61
C ASP A 61 18.13 -6.37 2.95
N GLY A 62 17.11 -5.96 3.71
CA GLY A 62 16.82 -4.57 4.07
C GLY A 62 15.92 -3.85 3.05
N TYR A 63 15.42 -4.57 2.05
CA TYR A 63 14.57 -4.05 0.97
C TYR A 63 13.20 -4.73 0.94
N ARG A 64 13.14 -6.03 1.25
CA ARG A 64 11.92 -6.85 1.22
C ARG A 64 11.51 -7.20 2.64
N TYR A 65 10.49 -6.53 3.15
CA TYR A 65 9.99 -6.76 4.51
C TYR A 65 8.70 -7.57 4.48
N LYS A 66 8.55 -8.47 5.47
CA LYS A 66 7.28 -9.15 5.76
C LYS A 66 6.84 -8.85 7.19
N ALA A 67 5.59 -8.42 7.33
CA ALA A 67 4.97 -8.24 8.62
C ALA A 67 4.92 -9.56 9.39
N LEU A 68 5.29 -9.51 10.67
CA LEU A 68 5.07 -10.57 11.62
C LEU A 68 3.66 -10.46 12.19
N ASN A 69 3.15 -11.55 12.78
CA ASN A 69 1.88 -11.60 13.48
C ASN A 69 0.69 -11.18 12.61
N ASN A 70 0.76 -11.42 11.29
CA ASN A 70 -0.22 -10.95 10.31
C ASN A 70 -0.46 -9.42 10.36
N ASN A 71 0.58 -8.63 10.67
CA ASN A 71 0.51 -7.18 10.85
C ASN A 71 -0.34 -6.72 12.06
N GLU A 72 -0.67 -7.64 12.99
CA GLU A 72 -1.29 -7.31 14.26
C GLU A 72 -0.24 -6.89 15.31
N PRO A 73 -0.63 -6.09 16.32
CA PRO A 73 0.28 -5.66 17.40
C PRO A 73 1.01 -6.83 18.07
N VAL A 74 2.31 -6.64 18.33
CA VAL A 74 3.15 -7.65 19.01
C VAL A 74 3.25 -7.43 20.51
N ILE A 75 2.84 -6.24 20.98
CA ILE A 75 2.76 -5.86 22.40
C ILE A 75 1.44 -5.12 22.62
N SER A 76 0.75 -5.41 23.74
CA SER A 76 -0.49 -4.71 24.11
C SER A 76 -0.18 -3.28 24.58
N SER A 77 -0.55 -2.29 23.77
CA SER A 77 -0.39 -0.87 24.12
C SER A 77 -1.11 -0.50 25.42
N ALA A 78 -2.25 -1.14 25.71
CA ALA A 78 -3.01 -0.90 26.93
C ALA A 78 -2.30 -1.38 28.20
N GLU A 79 -1.41 -2.35 28.10
CA GLU A 79 -0.65 -2.88 29.24
C GLU A 79 0.62 -2.07 29.53
N ILE A 80 1.17 -1.37 28.53
CA ILE A 80 2.48 -0.72 28.65
C ILE A 80 2.41 0.81 28.70
N SER A 81 1.24 1.41 28.43
CA SER A 81 1.09 2.87 28.28
C SER A 81 -0.06 3.42 29.11
N SER A 82 0.03 4.69 29.49
CA SER A 82 -0.99 5.37 30.26
C SER A 82 -2.18 5.82 29.41
N THR A 83 -1.97 6.09 28.12
CA THR A 83 -3.04 6.54 27.22
C THR A 83 -3.80 5.38 26.57
N GLY A 84 -3.20 4.18 26.59
CA GLY A 84 -3.68 2.97 25.94
C GLY A 84 -3.28 2.83 24.47
N GLY A 85 -2.37 3.67 23.98
CA GLY A 85 -1.79 3.66 22.63
C GLY A 85 -0.31 4.06 22.68
N VAL A 86 0.48 3.57 21.72
CA VAL A 86 1.90 3.94 21.59
C VAL A 86 2.29 4.11 20.13
N ARG A 87 3.25 5.00 19.86
CA ARG A 87 3.74 5.28 18.51
C ARG A 87 5.22 5.61 18.50
N ASP A 88 5.76 5.78 17.29
CA ASP A 88 7.16 6.14 17.02
C ASP A 88 8.18 5.18 17.69
N PRO A 89 8.08 3.84 17.50
CA PRO A 89 9.01 2.90 18.13
C PRO A 89 10.43 3.06 17.60
N HIS A 90 11.35 3.33 18.53
CA HIS A 90 12.78 3.24 18.29
C HIS A 90 13.39 2.09 19.08
N ILE A 91 14.00 1.14 18.36
CA ILE A 91 14.61 -0.07 18.93
C ILE A 91 16.12 -0.06 18.72
N LEU A 92 16.86 -0.45 19.77
CA LEU A 92 18.31 -0.48 19.81
C LEU A 92 18.81 -1.77 20.45
N ARG A 93 19.84 -2.38 19.85
CA ARG A 93 20.63 -3.43 20.49
C ARG A 93 21.63 -2.80 21.46
N GLY A 94 21.62 -3.27 22.69
CA GLY A 94 22.56 -2.87 23.72
C GLY A 94 24.01 -3.13 23.34
N ALA A 95 24.92 -2.33 23.90
CA ALA A 95 26.36 -2.47 23.74
C ALA A 95 26.91 -3.81 24.27
N ASP A 96 26.12 -4.53 25.09
CA ASP A 96 26.43 -5.89 25.55
C ASP A 96 26.12 -6.97 24.49
N GLY A 97 25.47 -6.60 23.38
CA GLY A 97 25.12 -7.45 22.26
C GLY A 97 23.89 -8.34 22.46
N LYS A 98 23.33 -8.40 23.67
CA LYS A 98 22.27 -9.37 24.04
C LYS A 98 21.00 -8.73 24.58
N THR A 99 21.07 -7.51 25.11
CA THR A 99 19.89 -6.77 25.57
C THR A 99 19.37 -5.88 24.45
N PHE A 100 18.05 -5.71 24.41
CA PHE A 100 17.34 -4.84 23.48
C PHE A 100 16.57 -3.80 24.26
N TYR A 101 16.66 -2.56 23.80
CA TYR A 101 15.96 -1.42 24.36
C TYR A 101 15.02 -0.86 23.32
N MET A 102 13.82 -0.50 23.72
CA MET A 102 12.89 0.23 22.86
C MET A 102 12.33 1.41 23.64
N VAL A 103 12.08 2.51 22.94
CA VAL A 103 11.34 3.65 23.47
C VAL A 103 10.23 4.01 22.50
N VAL A 104 9.10 4.46 23.04
CA VAL A 104 7.91 4.86 22.28
C VAL A 104 7.24 6.07 22.92
N THR A 105 6.55 6.86 22.10
CA THR A 105 5.62 7.91 22.54
C THR A 105 4.38 7.26 23.15
N ASP A 106 3.97 7.67 24.36
CA ASP A 106 2.72 7.20 25.01
C ASP A 106 1.52 8.09 24.58
N MET A 107 0.83 7.72 23.50
CA MET A 107 -0.12 8.63 22.86
C MET A 107 -1.28 7.91 22.17
N VAL A 108 -2.43 8.59 22.15
CA VAL A 108 -3.52 8.31 21.21
C VAL A 108 -3.84 9.60 20.43
N SER A 109 -3.41 9.72 19.17
CA SER A 109 -3.53 10.97 18.40
C SER A 109 -4.97 11.38 18.10
N ALA A 110 -5.91 10.43 18.07
CA ALA A 110 -7.34 10.73 18.03
C ALA A 110 -7.84 11.59 19.21
N LYS A 111 -7.09 11.69 20.32
CA LYS A 111 -7.35 12.60 21.45
C LYS A 111 -6.73 14.00 21.27
N GLY A 112 -6.12 14.27 20.12
CA GLY A 112 -5.41 15.51 19.81
C GLY A 112 -3.89 15.35 19.83
N TRP A 113 -3.20 16.26 19.14
CA TRP A 113 -1.73 16.23 19.02
C TRP A 113 -0.99 16.62 20.31
N ASP A 114 -1.66 17.35 21.20
CA ASP A 114 -1.14 17.67 22.54
C ASP A 114 -1.73 16.71 23.61
N SER A 115 -2.01 15.45 23.25
CA SER A 115 -2.61 14.47 24.17
C SER A 115 -1.59 13.73 25.06
N ASN A 116 -0.29 13.99 24.86
CA ASN A 116 0.80 13.21 25.44
C ASN A 116 1.71 14.07 26.33
N ARG A 117 2.25 13.49 27.42
CA ARG A 117 3.37 14.04 28.22
C ARG A 117 4.38 12.96 28.62
N ALA A 118 4.23 11.76 28.10
CA ALA A 118 4.94 10.59 28.58
C ALA A 118 5.63 9.81 27.46
N MET A 119 6.62 9.03 27.84
CA MET A 119 7.21 8.01 26.99
C MET A 119 7.21 6.68 27.72
N VAL A 120 7.27 5.58 26.97
CA VAL A 120 7.47 4.25 27.54
C VAL A 120 8.87 3.77 27.19
N LEU A 121 9.63 3.34 28.20
CA LEU A 121 10.88 2.60 28.04
C LEU A 121 10.56 1.12 28.11
N LEU A 122 11.10 0.34 27.18
CA LEU A 122 10.98 -1.10 27.15
C LEU A 122 12.35 -1.78 27.07
N LYS A 123 12.46 -2.94 27.72
CA LYS A 123 13.67 -3.76 27.74
C LYS A 123 13.34 -5.23 27.52
N SER A 124 14.14 -5.90 26.70
CA SER A 124 14.06 -7.34 26.41
C SER A 124 15.45 -7.96 26.30
N ASN A 125 15.54 -9.28 26.47
CA ASN A 125 16.74 -10.07 26.15
C ASN A 125 16.50 -11.04 24.98
N ASP A 126 15.28 -11.09 24.45
CA ASP A 126 14.88 -12.08 23.45
C ASP A 126 14.03 -11.52 22.31
N LEU A 127 13.66 -10.23 22.34
CA LEU A 127 12.74 -9.53 21.42
C LEU A 127 11.26 -9.97 21.51
N LEU A 128 10.94 -10.96 22.34
CA LEU A 128 9.58 -11.49 22.49
C LEU A 128 8.92 -10.96 23.76
N LYS A 129 9.65 -11.02 24.87
CA LYS A 129 9.17 -10.62 26.19
C LYS A 129 9.76 -9.26 26.53
N TRP A 130 8.89 -8.32 26.84
CA TRP A 130 9.26 -6.96 27.13
C TRP A 130 8.81 -6.60 28.55
N THR A 131 9.73 -5.98 29.30
CA THR A 131 9.39 -5.20 30.48
C THR A 131 9.23 -3.75 30.06
N SER A 132 8.36 -3.01 30.74
CA SER A 132 8.04 -1.62 30.40
C SER A 132 8.02 -0.72 31.64
N SER A 133 8.31 0.56 31.44
CA SER A 133 8.19 1.62 32.43
C SER A 133 7.75 2.91 31.76
N ILE A 134 6.83 3.64 32.40
CA ILE A 134 6.28 4.89 31.87
C ILE A 134 6.98 6.06 32.56
N ILE A 135 7.45 7.02 31.76
CA ILE A 135 8.04 8.27 32.25
C ILE A 135 7.15 9.42 31.79
N ASP A 136 6.34 9.94 32.72
CA ASP A 136 5.59 11.18 32.54
C ASP A 136 6.49 12.37 32.86
N VAL A 137 6.96 13.06 31.82
CA VAL A 137 7.93 14.16 31.93
C VAL A 137 7.34 15.33 32.72
N GLN A 138 6.04 15.60 32.52
CA GLN A 138 5.36 16.70 33.21
C GLN A 138 5.27 16.46 34.71
N LYS A 139 5.01 15.22 35.13
CA LYS A 139 4.94 14.86 36.56
C LYS A 139 6.31 14.72 37.21
N LYS A 140 7.29 14.20 36.45
CA LYS A 140 8.60 13.84 37.02
C LYS A 140 9.50 15.04 37.27
N TYR A 141 9.49 16.04 36.38
CA TYR A 141 10.43 17.17 36.44
C TYR A 141 9.73 18.48 36.80
N PRO A 142 10.38 19.37 37.55
CA PRO A 142 9.86 20.70 37.82
C PRO A 142 9.82 21.56 36.54
N ASN A 143 9.03 22.64 36.56
CA ASN A 143 8.91 23.64 35.50
C ASN A 143 8.39 23.07 34.16
N GLN A 144 7.41 22.16 34.23
CA GLN A 144 6.78 21.52 33.07
C GLN A 144 5.29 21.87 32.94
N GLU A 145 4.84 22.94 33.61
CA GLU A 145 3.43 23.37 33.65
C GLU A 145 2.90 23.69 32.24
N HIS A 146 3.77 24.19 31.37
CA HIS A 146 3.44 24.53 29.98
C HIS A 146 3.84 23.45 28.96
N LEU A 147 4.28 22.27 29.40
CA LEU A 147 4.64 21.16 28.51
C LEU A 147 3.39 20.65 27.76
N LYS A 148 3.40 20.81 26.43
CA LYS A 148 2.30 20.38 25.55
C LYS A 148 2.44 18.93 25.09
N ARG A 149 3.66 18.50 24.74
CA ARG A 149 3.94 17.17 24.17
C ARG A 149 5.37 16.67 24.34
N VAL A 150 5.53 15.34 24.34
CA VAL A 150 6.78 14.58 24.42
C VAL A 150 6.78 13.56 23.27
N TRP A 151 7.51 13.83 22.19
CA TRP A 151 7.37 13.07 20.95
C TRP A 151 8.65 12.35 20.52
N ALA A 152 8.43 11.20 19.90
CA ALA A 152 9.41 10.39 19.20
C ALA A 152 10.72 10.19 19.99
N PRO A 153 10.64 9.58 21.19
CA PRO A 153 11.85 9.23 21.91
C PRO A 153 12.67 8.22 21.10
N GLN A 154 13.98 8.36 21.16
CA GLN A 154 14.94 7.46 20.54
C GLN A 154 16.12 7.20 21.48
N THR A 155 16.95 6.21 21.17
CA THR A 155 18.03 5.73 22.03
C THR A 155 19.35 5.59 21.29
N ILE A 156 20.45 6.00 21.93
CA ILE A 156 21.80 5.78 21.42
C ILE A 156 22.76 5.47 22.58
N TYR A 157 23.72 4.57 22.35
CA TYR A 157 24.74 4.28 23.35
C TYR A 157 25.87 5.33 23.32
N ASP A 158 26.18 5.91 24.48
CA ASP A 158 27.29 6.84 24.66
C ASP A 158 28.52 6.09 25.22
N PRO A 159 29.56 5.87 24.40
CA PRO A 159 30.76 5.16 24.84
C PRO A 159 31.61 5.97 25.83
N ALA A 160 31.48 7.31 25.87
CA ALA A 160 32.28 8.16 26.74
C ALA A 160 31.86 8.02 28.21
N VAL A 161 30.56 7.89 28.46
CA VAL A 161 30.01 7.69 29.82
C VAL A 161 29.47 6.29 30.08
N LYS A 162 29.50 5.41 29.06
CA LYS A 162 29.04 4.02 29.10
C LYS A 162 27.57 3.86 29.50
N LYS A 163 26.71 4.78 29.04
CA LYS A 163 25.26 4.78 29.31
C LYS A 163 24.46 4.89 28.02
N TYR A 164 23.19 4.55 28.08
CA TYR A 164 22.25 4.82 26.99
C TYR A 164 21.67 6.21 27.17
N MET A 165 21.80 7.04 26.15
CA MET A 165 21.14 8.32 26.05
C MET A 165 19.77 8.12 25.40
N VAL A 166 18.72 8.62 26.05
CA VAL A 166 17.40 8.77 25.46
C VAL A 166 17.24 10.23 25.03
N TYR A 167 16.78 10.47 23.81
CA TYR A 167 16.54 11.81 23.29
C TYR A 167 15.17 11.89 22.62
N TRP A 168 14.49 13.02 22.73
CA TRP A 168 13.11 13.19 22.30
C TRP A 168 12.79 14.67 22.09
N SER A 169 11.62 14.95 21.51
CA SER A 169 11.19 16.32 21.20
C SER A 169 10.17 16.82 22.21
N MET A 170 10.26 18.08 22.62
CA MET A 170 9.28 18.70 23.52
C MET A 170 8.84 20.07 23.02
N LYS A 171 7.57 20.38 23.27
CA LYS A 171 6.98 21.71 23.06
C LYS A 171 6.48 22.29 24.37
N HIS A 172 6.81 23.56 24.63
CA HIS A 172 6.33 24.31 25.77
C HIS A 172 5.57 25.54 25.30
N GLY A 173 4.29 25.66 25.66
CA GLY A 173 3.47 26.80 25.22
C GLY A 173 3.50 26.98 23.70
N ASP A 174 3.88 28.16 23.23
CA ASP A 174 3.92 28.51 21.81
C ASP A 174 5.34 28.43 21.21
N ASP A 175 6.34 28.05 22.01
CA ASP A 175 7.71 27.84 21.52
C ASP A 175 7.75 26.72 20.47
N PRO A 176 8.69 26.78 19.52
CA PRO A 176 8.94 25.67 18.61
C PRO A 176 9.37 24.42 19.39
N ASP A 177 9.07 23.25 18.82
CA ASP A 177 9.55 21.99 19.38
C ASP A 177 11.08 21.93 19.31
N LYS A 178 11.72 21.45 20.37
CA LYS A 178 13.18 21.31 20.47
C LYS A 178 13.53 19.91 20.96
N ILE A 179 14.74 19.44 20.65
CA ILE A 179 15.19 18.09 21.00
C ILE A 179 15.99 18.13 22.29
N TYR A 180 15.59 17.33 23.27
CA TYR A 180 16.22 17.18 24.58
C TYR A 180 16.78 15.76 24.75
N TYR A 181 17.61 15.58 25.76
CA TYR A 181 18.15 14.27 26.13
C TYR A 181 18.31 14.10 27.64
N ALA A 182 18.31 12.84 28.07
CA ALA A 182 18.75 12.41 29.38
C ALA A 182 19.35 11.00 29.28
N TYR A 183 20.16 10.58 30.26
CA TYR A 183 20.68 9.21 30.28
C TYR A 183 19.69 8.30 31.00
N ALA A 184 19.48 7.09 30.48
CA ALA A 184 18.73 6.06 31.18
C ALA A 184 19.54 5.53 32.39
N ASN A 185 18.84 5.15 33.45
CA ASN A 185 19.40 4.41 34.57
C ASN A 185 19.86 3.01 34.12
N ALA A 186 20.63 2.32 34.96
CA ALA A 186 21.20 1.01 34.62
C ALA A 186 20.14 -0.05 34.26
N ASP A 187 18.97 0.00 34.90
CA ASP A 187 17.89 -0.95 34.67
C ASP A 187 17.09 -0.66 33.40
N PHE A 188 17.25 0.54 32.82
CA PHE A 188 16.46 1.07 31.71
C PHE A 188 14.96 1.18 32.04
N THR A 189 14.68 1.57 33.27
CA THR A 189 13.32 1.79 33.79
C THR A 189 13.04 3.26 34.03
N ASP A 190 14.07 4.10 34.05
CA ASP A 190 13.94 5.53 34.32
C ASP A 190 15.09 6.35 33.72
N LEU A 191 14.97 7.68 33.75
CA LEU A 191 15.97 8.65 33.33
C LEU A 191 16.68 9.30 34.53
N GLU A 192 18.00 9.48 34.40
CA GLU A 192 18.86 10.13 35.37
C GLU A 192 18.93 11.65 35.16
N GLY A 193 18.88 12.40 36.27
CA GLY A 193 18.97 13.87 36.25
C GLY A 193 17.78 14.52 35.54
N THR A 194 17.91 15.81 35.23
CA THR A 194 16.90 16.55 34.47
C THR A 194 17.23 16.54 32.96
N PRO A 195 16.22 16.57 32.07
CA PRO A 195 16.43 16.66 30.64
C PRO A 195 17.24 17.89 30.27
N LYS A 196 18.21 17.72 29.37
CA LYS A 196 19.07 18.79 28.85
C LYS A 196 18.74 19.06 27.39
N GLN A 197 18.83 20.32 26.97
CA GLN A 197 18.65 20.68 25.57
C GLN A 197 19.77 20.05 24.73
N LEU A 198 19.40 19.23 23.73
CA LEU A 198 20.34 18.64 22.78
C LEU A 198 20.51 19.54 21.55
N PHE A 199 19.40 19.93 20.93
CA PHE A 199 19.39 20.73 19.72
C PHE A 199 18.13 21.60 19.61
N PHE A 200 18.33 22.83 19.15
CA PHE A 200 17.30 23.75 18.69
C PHE A 200 17.76 24.34 17.37
N SER A 201 16.85 24.56 16.43
CA SER A 201 17.23 25.16 15.14
C SER A 201 17.71 26.60 15.36
N PRO A 202 18.86 27.01 14.79
CA PRO A 202 19.28 28.41 14.80
C PRO A 202 18.31 29.32 14.03
N THR A 203 17.41 28.76 13.22
CA THR A 203 16.35 29.50 12.52
C THR A 203 15.06 29.63 13.34
N ASN A 204 15.06 29.17 14.60
CA ASN A 204 13.90 29.13 15.49
C ASN A 204 12.69 28.34 14.94
N GLY A 205 12.93 27.36 14.06
CA GLY A 205 11.92 26.40 13.59
C GLY A 205 11.83 25.17 14.49
N SER A 206 10.70 24.47 14.45
CA SER A 206 10.52 23.20 15.18
C SER A 206 11.52 22.15 14.73
N CYS A 207 12.02 21.35 15.67
CA CYS A 207 12.83 20.16 15.42
C CYS A 207 12.18 18.99 16.15
N ILE A 208 11.62 18.04 15.39
CA ILE A 208 10.97 16.84 15.91
C ILE A 208 11.52 15.57 15.26
N ASP A 209 11.13 14.39 15.76
CA ASP A 209 11.48 13.09 15.20
C ASP A 209 12.99 12.93 14.94
N GLY A 210 13.79 13.26 15.96
CA GLY A 210 15.25 13.22 15.84
C GLY A 210 15.76 11.79 15.71
N ASP A 211 16.72 11.54 14.83
CA ASP A 211 17.45 10.27 14.68
C ASP A 211 18.95 10.50 14.52
N ILE A 212 19.76 9.87 15.37
CA ILE A 212 21.20 10.09 15.45
C ILE A 212 21.95 8.86 14.95
N ILE A 213 22.74 9.05 13.90
CA ILE A 213 23.70 8.04 13.43
C ILE A 213 25.14 8.54 13.52
N TYR A 214 26.02 7.69 14.04
CA TYR A 214 27.45 7.97 14.08
C TYR A 214 28.14 7.46 12.81
N ASP A 215 28.81 8.35 12.08
CA ASP A 215 29.61 8.01 10.91
C ASP A 215 30.90 8.85 10.86
N LYS A 216 32.03 8.20 10.58
CA LYS A 216 33.33 8.83 10.32
C LYS A 216 33.72 9.96 11.30
N GLY A 217 33.57 9.71 12.61
CA GLY A 217 33.95 10.70 13.64
C GLY A 217 32.85 11.70 14.00
N LYS A 218 31.67 11.61 13.39
CA LYS A 218 30.61 12.61 13.53
C LYS A 218 29.26 11.98 13.87
N TYR A 219 28.49 12.67 14.70
CA TYR A 219 27.10 12.40 14.96
C TYR A 219 26.24 13.21 13.99
N ASN A 220 25.43 12.53 13.19
CA ASN A 220 24.46 13.14 12.27
C ASN A 220 23.07 12.99 12.89
N LEU A 221 22.51 14.09 13.38
CA LEU A 221 21.14 14.18 13.87
C LEU A 221 20.23 14.56 12.71
N PHE A 222 19.50 13.60 12.16
CA PHE A 222 18.38 13.85 11.24
C PHE A 222 17.17 14.26 12.06
N PHE A 223 16.34 15.17 11.53
CA PHE A 223 15.14 15.61 12.22
C PHE A 223 14.13 16.18 11.22
N LYS A 224 12.85 16.13 11.59
CA LYS A 224 11.78 16.84 10.90
C LYS A 224 11.74 18.29 11.35
N THR A 225 11.62 19.19 10.38
CA THR A 225 11.33 20.60 10.59
C THR A 225 9.88 20.92 10.23
N GLU A 226 9.27 21.86 10.96
CA GLU A 226 7.94 22.41 10.65
C GLU A 226 8.05 23.93 10.37
N GLY A 227 7.21 24.46 9.46
CA GLY A 227 7.16 25.89 9.12
C GLY A 227 7.50 26.17 7.65
N ASN A 228 8.60 26.89 7.39
CA ASN A 228 9.06 27.23 6.03
C ASN A 228 9.65 25.99 5.31
N GLY A 229 8.79 25.04 4.98
CA GLY A 229 9.09 23.76 4.35
C GLY A 229 9.08 22.61 5.36
N ASN A 230 8.02 21.80 5.35
CA ASN A 230 7.92 20.59 6.17
C ASN A 230 8.77 19.48 5.54
N GLY A 231 9.80 19.00 6.24
CA GLY A 231 10.73 18.05 5.65
C GLY A 231 11.83 17.58 6.58
N ILE A 232 12.77 16.81 6.03
CA ILE A 232 13.90 16.25 6.78
C ILE A 232 15.15 17.10 6.54
N LYS A 233 15.75 17.59 7.62
CA LYS A 233 17.08 18.21 7.63
C LYS A 233 18.00 17.44 8.56
N LYS A 234 19.26 17.86 8.65
CA LYS A 234 20.19 17.32 9.64
C LYS A 234 21.05 18.37 10.30
N ALA A 235 21.54 18.07 11.49
CA ALA A 235 22.61 18.78 12.17
C ALA A 235 23.76 17.82 12.50
N VAL A 236 24.99 18.33 12.53
CA VAL A 236 26.19 17.49 12.65
C VAL A 236 27.06 17.98 13.81
N SER A 237 27.56 17.04 14.62
CA SER A 237 28.49 17.34 15.72
C SER A 237 29.65 16.33 15.79
N ASN A 238 30.76 16.73 16.41
CA ASN A 238 31.83 15.82 16.83
C ASN A 238 31.58 15.22 18.22
N GLU A 239 30.64 15.77 18.99
CA GLU A 239 30.29 15.31 20.35
C GLU A 239 28.79 14.97 20.40
N LEU A 240 28.45 13.85 21.05
CA LEU A 240 27.07 13.34 21.04
C LEU A 240 26.05 14.33 21.64
N THR A 241 26.45 15.08 22.65
CA THR A 241 25.52 15.83 23.52
C THR A 241 25.50 17.33 23.30
N LYS A 242 26.33 17.88 22.41
CA LYS A 242 26.44 19.33 22.14
C LYS A 242 27.13 19.60 20.82
N GLY A 243 27.15 20.85 20.37
CA GLY A 243 27.95 21.30 19.22
C GLY A 243 27.36 20.94 17.85
N TYR A 244 26.08 20.59 17.79
CA TYR A 244 25.38 20.34 16.54
C TYR A 244 25.27 21.60 15.69
N VAL A 245 25.80 21.52 14.47
CA VAL A 245 25.72 22.59 13.46
C VAL A 245 24.70 22.19 12.40
N LEU A 246 23.73 23.07 12.14
CA LEU A 246 22.69 22.84 11.13
C LEU A 246 23.32 22.73 9.73
N VAL A 247 22.95 21.68 9.00
CA VAL A 247 23.12 21.58 7.55
C VAL A 247 21.80 21.98 6.93
N ASP A 248 21.72 23.23 6.46
CA ASP A 248 20.47 23.81 5.96
C ASP A 248 20.13 23.33 4.54
N LYS A 249 19.84 22.04 4.43
CA LYS A 249 19.49 21.35 3.19
C LYS A 249 18.41 20.31 3.49
N TYR A 250 17.34 20.33 2.70
CA TYR A 250 16.34 19.27 2.71
C TYR A 250 16.91 17.98 2.10
N LEU A 251 16.69 16.86 2.79
CA LEU A 251 17.23 15.55 2.41
C LEU A 251 16.17 14.63 1.82
N GLN A 252 14.88 14.91 2.01
CA GLN A 252 13.81 14.17 1.35
C GLN A 252 13.86 14.36 -0.17
N GLN A 253 13.38 13.36 -0.91
CA GLN A 253 13.37 13.32 -2.38
C GLN A 253 11.94 13.48 -2.93
N THR A 254 11.09 14.15 -2.15
CA THR A 254 9.72 14.52 -2.49
C THR A 254 9.44 15.96 -2.06
N THR A 255 8.49 16.60 -2.73
CA THR A 255 7.94 17.90 -2.31
C THR A 255 6.78 17.77 -1.32
N ASP A 256 6.28 16.55 -1.11
CA ASP A 256 5.25 16.27 -0.11
C ASP A 256 5.79 16.48 1.32
N ALA A 257 4.89 16.73 2.27
CA ALA A 257 5.24 16.78 3.68
C ALA A 257 5.63 15.40 4.20
N VAL A 258 6.73 15.33 4.96
CA VAL A 258 7.31 14.08 5.48
C VAL A 258 7.66 14.17 6.96
N GLU A 259 7.73 13.03 7.63
CA GLU A 259 8.07 12.90 9.05
C GLU A 259 8.76 11.58 9.40
N GLY A 260 9.19 11.45 10.67
CA GLY A 260 9.71 10.17 11.18
C GLY A 260 10.96 9.66 10.45
N ALA A 261 12.01 10.47 10.39
CA ALA A 261 13.27 10.05 9.77
C ALA A 261 13.84 8.84 10.53
N GLY A 262 14.14 7.77 9.79
CA GLY A 262 14.89 6.62 10.28
C GLY A 262 16.08 6.35 9.37
N VAL A 263 17.26 6.21 9.96
CA VAL A 263 18.53 6.00 9.26
C VAL A 263 19.19 4.73 9.78
N PHE A 264 19.49 3.80 8.87
CA PHE A 264 20.22 2.58 9.22
C PHE A 264 21.25 2.23 8.16
N LYS A 265 22.28 1.49 8.57
CA LYS A 265 23.33 1.00 7.68
C LYS A 265 22.99 -0.41 7.18
N LEU A 266 23.24 -0.68 5.91
CA LEU A 266 23.07 -2.02 5.36
C LEU A 266 24.14 -2.98 5.92
N ASN A 267 23.74 -4.18 6.33
CA ASN A 267 24.60 -5.24 6.87
C ASN A 267 25.74 -5.62 5.88
N ASN A 268 25.42 -5.65 4.59
CA ASN A 268 26.27 -6.18 3.53
C ASN A 268 26.79 -5.12 2.54
N ALA A 269 26.58 -3.83 2.82
CA ALA A 269 27.06 -2.74 1.97
C ALA A 269 27.50 -1.54 2.81
N ASP A 270 28.46 -0.76 2.31
CA ASP A 270 28.88 0.51 2.93
C ASP A 270 27.94 1.65 2.53
N GLU A 271 26.65 1.43 2.74
CA GLU A 271 25.56 2.29 2.31
C GLU A 271 24.51 2.39 3.42
N TYR A 272 23.85 3.53 3.47
CA TYR A 272 22.83 3.90 4.44
C TYR A 272 21.49 4.01 3.75
N ILE A 273 20.44 3.63 4.45
CA ILE A 273 19.07 3.92 4.08
C ILE A 273 18.59 5.07 4.95
N LEU A 274 17.99 6.09 4.33
CA LEU A 274 17.14 7.07 4.99
C LEU A 274 15.71 6.80 4.54
N MET A 275 14.84 6.53 5.50
CA MET A 275 13.43 6.25 5.29
C MET A 275 12.57 7.25 6.08
N TYR A 276 11.41 7.63 5.55
CA TYR A 276 10.49 8.58 6.19
C TYR A 276 9.03 8.39 5.74
N ASP A 277 8.10 8.77 6.61
CA ASP A 277 6.65 8.72 6.40
C ASP A 277 6.20 9.94 5.56
N VAL A 278 5.63 9.69 4.39
CA VAL A 278 4.94 10.70 3.59
C VAL A 278 3.48 10.75 4.05
N TYR A 279 3.29 11.20 5.29
CA TYR A 279 2.07 10.97 6.09
C TYR A 279 0.78 11.51 5.46
N THR A 280 0.88 12.51 4.58
CA THR A 280 -0.27 13.06 3.82
C THR A 280 -0.72 12.17 2.66
N LYS A 281 0.09 11.18 2.29
CA LYS A 281 -0.12 10.28 1.14
C LYS A 281 -0.26 8.81 1.54
N GLY A 282 -0.14 8.49 2.84
CA GLY A 282 -0.24 7.11 3.32
C GLY A 282 0.82 6.17 2.75
N ARG A 283 2.00 6.71 2.40
CA ARG A 283 3.14 5.94 1.86
C ARG A 283 4.41 6.25 2.63
N TYR A 284 5.33 5.29 2.64
CA TYR A 284 6.71 5.50 3.06
C TYR A 284 7.59 5.78 1.85
N GLN A 285 8.68 6.52 2.03
CA GLN A 285 9.72 6.66 1.01
C GLN A 285 11.06 6.19 1.56
N PHE A 286 11.75 5.40 0.75
CA PHE A 286 13.08 4.88 1.03
C PHE A 286 14.09 5.49 0.08
N THR A 287 15.21 5.91 0.66
CA THR A 287 16.32 6.48 -0.08
C THR A 287 17.63 5.87 0.37
N LYS A 288 18.64 5.92 -0.50
CA LYS A 288 19.94 5.32 -0.27
C LYS A 288 21.07 6.33 -0.41
N SER A 289 22.10 6.21 0.43
CA SER A 289 23.26 7.12 0.46
C SER A 289 24.57 6.42 0.86
N LYS A 290 25.71 6.95 0.41
CA LYS A 290 27.07 6.55 0.86
C LYS A 290 27.71 7.54 1.83
N ASP A 291 27.16 8.75 1.91
CA ASP A 291 27.78 9.91 2.54
C ASP A 291 26.85 10.63 3.53
N LEU A 292 25.60 10.17 3.68
CA LEU A 292 24.56 10.80 4.50
C LEU A 292 24.18 12.23 4.06
N ASN A 293 24.56 12.67 2.86
CA ASN A 293 24.32 14.01 2.31
C ASN A 293 23.56 13.99 0.97
N THR A 294 23.77 12.93 0.19
CA THR A 294 23.18 12.73 -1.13
C THR A 294 22.38 11.44 -1.11
N PHE A 295 21.09 11.53 -1.45
CA PHE A 295 20.13 10.44 -1.33
C PHE A 295 19.48 10.17 -2.69
N LYS A 296 19.37 8.89 -3.04
CA LYS A 296 18.65 8.43 -4.24
C LYS A 296 17.40 7.66 -3.83
N VAL A 297 16.26 7.93 -4.45
CA VAL A 297 15.02 7.15 -4.26
C VAL A 297 15.23 5.71 -4.70
N ILE A 298 14.73 4.78 -3.89
CA ILE A 298 14.78 3.34 -4.16
C ILE A 298 13.41 2.67 -3.95
N ASP A 299 12.31 3.43 -3.98
CA ASP A 299 10.95 2.93 -3.69
C ASP A 299 10.58 1.70 -4.55
N GLU A 300 11.04 1.64 -5.80
CA GLU A 300 10.80 0.50 -6.71
C GLU A 300 11.56 -0.78 -6.31
N GLU A 301 12.60 -0.67 -5.49
CA GLU A 301 13.36 -1.79 -4.96
C GLU A 301 12.77 -2.33 -3.65
N ILE A 302 11.87 -1.56 -3.01
CA ILE A 302 11.27 -1.90 -1.72
C ILE A 302 9.98 -2.66 -1.92
N SER A 303 9.80 -3.73 -1.15
CA SER A 303 8.54 -4.48 -1.08
C SER A 303 8.14 -4.70 0.36
N MET A 304 6.89 -4.36 0.69
CA MET A 304 6.28 -4.57 2.00
C MET A 304 4.85 -5.09 1.82
N ASP A 305 4.39 -5.97 2.69
CA ASP A 305 2.99 -6.43 2.75
C ASP A 305 2.16 -5.69 3.82
N PHE A 306 2.64 -4.51 4.23
CA PHE A 306 2.05 -3.62 5.22
C PHE A 306 2.37 -2.16 4.88
N HIS A 307 1.64 -1.23 5.51
CA HIS A 307 1.85 0.21 5.37
C HIS A 307 2.34 0.77 6.72
N PRO A 308 3.66 0.93 6.92
CA PRO A 308 4.18 1.45 8.17
C PRO A 308 4.03 2.97 8.25
N ARG A 309 4.04 3.45 9.49
CA ARG A 309 4.34 4.82 9.87
C ARG A 309 5.54 4.83 10.81
N HIS A 310 6.12 6.01 10.99
CA HIS A 310 7.34 6.31 11.75
C HIS A 310 7.81 5.17 12.67
N GLY A 311 8.98 4.62 12.35
CA GLY A 311 9.57 3.50 13.07
C GLY A 311 11.06 3.35 12.79
N THR A 312 11.66 2.28 13.28
CA THR A 312 13.12 2.05 13.22
C THR A 312 13.45 0.65 12.71
N VAL A 313 14.50 0.57 11.89
CA VAL A 313 15.07 -0.69 11.41
C VAL A 313 16.39 -0.98 12.11
N MET A 314 16.51 -2.18 12.68
CA MET A 314 17.70 -2.63 13.42
C MET A 314 18.20 -3.97 12.87
N SER A 315 19.51 -4.12 12.73
CA SER A 315 20.13 -5.41 12.37
C SER A 315 19.92 -6.49 13.42
N ILE A 316 19.55 -7.69 12.97
CA ILE A 316 19.37 -8.89 13.79
C ILE A 316 20.17 -10.08 13.26
N THR A 317 20.40 -11.06 14.13
CA THR A 317 21.04 -12.34 13.80
C THR A 317 20.03 -13.35 13.26
N VAL A 318 20.51 -14.40 12.59
CA VAL A 318 19.67 -15.54 12.17
C VAL A 318 18.92 -16.14 13.36
N GLN A 319 19.55 -16.27 14.53
CA GLN A 319 18.92 -16.87 15.71
C GLN A 319 17.77 -16.01 16.25
N GLU A 320 17.90 -14.69 16.19
CA GLU A 320 16.85 -13.76 16.59
C GLU A 320 15.71 -13.73 15.58
N GLU A 321 16.03 -13.72 14.29
CA GLU A 321 15.03 -13.85 13.22
C GLU A 321 14.25 -15.16 13.38
N ASN A 322 14.92 -16.29 13.56
CA ASN A 322 14.28 -17.58 13.79
C ASN A 322 13.38 -17.56 15.02
N ARG A 323 13.78 -16.87 16.09
CA ARG A 323 12.96 -16.73 17.31
C ARG A 323 11.70 -15.91 17.03
N LEU A 324 11.81 -14.80 16.31
CA LEU A 324 10.70 -13.95 15.89
C LEU A 324 9.73 -14.70 14.97
N LEU A 325 10.26 -15.38 13.95
CA LEU A 325 9.49 -16.23 13.04
C LEU A 325 8.77 -17.34 13.78
N SER A 326 9.46 -18.02 14.72
CA SER A 326 8.85 -19.08 15.54
C SER A 326 7.71 -18.59 16.42
N LYS A 327 7.71 -17.31 16.81
CA LYS A 327 6.65 -16.75 17.65
C LYS A 327 5.46 -16.24 16.82
N TRP A 328 5.73 -15.58 15.69
CA TRP A 328 4.74 -14.73 15.02
C TRP A 328 4.55 -14.97 13.54
N TYR A 329 5.37 -15.81 12.91
CA TYR A 329 5.15 -16.23 11.52
C TYR A 329 4.35 -17.52 11.46
N SER A 330 3.65 -17.76 10.36
CA SER A 330 2.69 -18.87 10.25
C SER A 330 2.79 -19.57 8.90
N ALA A 331 2.38 -20.84 8.84
CA ALA A 331 2.30 -21.57 7.58
C ALA A 331 1.39 -20.85 6.57
N LYS A 332 0.29 -20.25 7.03
CA LYS A 332 -0.56 -19.38 6.20
C LYS A 332 0.22 -18.24 5.56
N SER A 333 1.12 -17.58 6.29
CA SER A 333 1.93 -16.48 5.76
C SER A 333 2.91 -16.97 4.69
N VAL A 334 3.55 -18.13 4.91
CA VAL A 334 4.42 -18.79 3.92
C VAL A 334 3.66 -19.08 2.63
N LEU A 335 2.49 -19.70 2.73
CA LEU A 335 1.68 -20.11 1.58
C LEU A 335 1.07 -18.91 0.84
N SER A 336 0.63 -17.88 1.57
CA SER A 336 0.13 -16.63 0.96
C SER A 336 1.23 -15.89 0.21
N GLY A 337 2.49 -16.11 0.61
CA GLY A 337 3.66 -15.49 0.03
C GLY A 337 4.21 -16.19 -1.22
N ALA A 338 3.44 -17.03 -1.91
CA ALA A 338 3.81 -17.57 -3.22
C ALA A 338 4.18 -16.43 -4.19
N GLN A 339 5.28 -16.57 -4.95
CA GLN A 339 5.86 -15.51 -5.80
C GLN A 339 5.83 -15.84 -7.30
N ASN A 340 5.34 -17.02 -7.69
CA ASN A 340 5.28 -17.35 -9.11
C ASN A 340 4.35 -16.36 -9.85
N PRO A 341 4.82 -15.68 -10.91
CA PRO A 341 4.06 -14.63 -11.60
C PRO A 341 2.80 -15.13 -12.32
N SER A 342 2.66 -16.45 -12.50
CA SER A 342 1.42 -17.00 -13.05
C SER A 342 0.32 -17.15 -12.00
N ILE A 343 0.60 -17.00 -10.70
CA ILE A 343 -0.39 -17.07 -9.62
C ILE A 343 -1.18 -15.77 -9.53
N LYS A 344 -2.50 -15.87 -9.37
CA LYS A 344 -3.36 -14.74 -9.00
C LYS A 344 -3.27 -14.50 -7.49
N HIS A 345 -2.25 -13.76 -7.06
CA HIS A 345 -1.85 -13.65 -5.65
C HIS A 345 -2.97 -13.20 -4.69
N TYR A 346 -3.81 -12.26 -5.11
CA TYR A 346 -4.94 -11.79 -4.29
C TYR A 346 -6.00 -12.88 -4.06
N ASN A 347 -6.04 -13.89 -4.93
CA ASN A 347 -7.05 -14.94 -4.95
C ASN A 347 -6.59 -16.28 -4.35
N ILE A 348 -5.40 -16.33 -3.76
CA ILE A 348 -4.94 -17.49 -3.00
C ILE A 348 -5.90 -17.76 -1.84
N VAL A 349 -6.39 -19.00 -1.73
CA VAL A 349 -7.27 -19.45 -0.65
C VAL A 349 -6.48 -20.39 0.26
N ILE A 350 -6.47 -20.12 1.57
CA ILE A 350 -5.81 -20.98 2.55
C ILE A 350 -6.77 -21.24 3.70
N ASP A 351 -7.11 -22.51 3.89
CA ASP A 351 -7.81 -22.99 5.07
C ASP A 351 -6.79 -23.53 6.08
N SER A 352 -6.55 -22.75 7.13
CA SER A 352 -5.59 -23.13 8.17
C SER A 352 -6.13 -24.18 9.14
N VAL A 353 -7.45 -24.40 9.18
CA VAL A 353 -8.10 -25.41 10.02
C VAL A 353 -8.11 -26.75 9.28
N GLY A 354 -8.64 -26.77 8.06
CA GLY A 354 -8.66 -27.97 7.20
C GLY A 354 -7.31 -28.32 6.58
N LYS A 355 -6.28 -27.49 6.78
CA LYS A 355 -4.92 -27.66 6.22
C LYS A 355 -4.93 -27.83 4.70
N THR A 356 -5.68 -26.97 4.01
CA THR A 356 -5.71 -26.93 2.54
C THR A 356 -5.32 -25.56 2.01
N ALA A 357 -4.80 -25.53 0.79
CA ALA A 357 -4.56 -24.29 0.06
C ALA A 357 -4.88 -24.47 -1.42
N PHE A 358 -5.34 -23.40 -2.05
CA PHE A 358 -5.63 -23.35 -3.49
C PHE A 358 -4.92 -22.17 -4.13
N LEU A 359 -4.14 -22.46 -5.16
CA LEU A 359 -3.37 -21.50 -5.95
C LEU A 359 -4.03 -21.33 -7.33
N PRO A 360 -4.86 -20.29 -7.53
CA PRO A 360 -5.36 -19.97 -8.87
C PRO A 360 -4.21 -19.47 -9.73
N VAL A 361 -4.09 -20.00 -10.95
CA VAL A 361 -3.07 -19.61 -11.92
C VAL A 361 -3.67 -19.11 -13.23
N ASN A 362 -2.90 -18.32 -13.97
CA ASN A 362 -3.28 -17.80 -15.28
C ASN A 362 -3.35 -18.94 -16.32
N SER A 363 -4.15 -18.73 -17.37
CA SER A 363 -4.20 -19.60 -18.55
C SER A 363 -2.80 -19.84 -19.14
N GLY A 364 -2.56 -21.04 -19.64
CA GLY A 364 -1.27 -21.45 -20.20
C GLY A 364 -0.20 -21.86 -19.19
N THR A 365 -0.47 -21.81 -17.87
CA THR A 365 0.47 -22.29 -16.85
C THR A 365 0.70 -23.82 -16.98
N ASP A 366 1.97 -24.24 -17.05
CA ASP A 366 2.34 -25.67 -17.06
C ASP A 366 2.23 -26.28 -15.64
N LEU A 367 1.07 -26.88 -15.35
CA LEU A 367 0.81 -27.54 -14.07
C LEU A 367 1.58 -28.86 -13.88
N LYS A 368 2.21 -29.44 -14.92
CA LYS A 368 3.00 -30.67 -14.79
C LYS A 368 4.37 -30.41 -14.15
N ALA A 369 4.87 -29.18 -14.25
CA ALA A 369 6.16 -28.77 -13.75
C ALA A 369 6.09 -27.35 -13.16
N PHE A 370 5.22 -27.17 -12.16
CA PHE A 370 4.91 -25.89 -11.54
C PHE A 370 5.61 -25.72 -10.18
N ASP A 371 6.30 -24.59 -9.99
CA ASP A 371 6.89 -24.19 -8.72
C ASP A 371 6.11 -22.97 -8.19
N PRO A 372 5.37 -23.08 -7.08
CA PRO A 372 4.66 -21.95 -6.48
C PRO A 372 5.59 -20.80 -6.02
N GLN A 373 6.87 -21.07 -5.82
CA GLN A 373 7.85 -20.10 -5.30
C GLN A 373 7.40 -19.45 -4.00
N PHE A 374 6.99 -20.25 -3.01
CA PHE A 374 6.62 -19.77 -1.68
C PHE A 374 7.71 -18.91 -1.04
N SER A 375 7.30 -17.90 -0.26
CA SER A 375 8.21 -16.97 0.43
C SER A 375 9.20 -17.74 1.30
N LYS A 376 10.49 -17.37 1.20
CA LYS A 376 11.57 -18.02 1.92
C LYS A 376 12.22 -17.03 2.89
N PHE A 377 12.41 -17.52 4.11
CA PHE A 377 13.35 -17.00 5.10
C PHE A 377 14.28 -18.16 5.46
N ALA A 378 15.48 -17.89 5.96
CA ALA A 378 16.44 -18.90 6.40
C ALA A 378 15.82 -19.86 7.45
N GLY A 379 14.94 -19.33 8.31
CA GLY A 379 14.18 -20.09 9.31
C GLY A 379 12.97 -20.87 8.79
N VAL A 380 12.66 -20.79 7.49
CA VAL A 380 11.46 -21.40 6.89
C VAL A 380 11.87 -22.49 5.92
N ASN A 381 11.50 -23.74 6.22
CA ASN A 381 11.66 -24.88 5.34
C ASN A 381 10.29 -25.32 4.82
N ILE A 382 10.14 -25.37 3.49
CA ILE A 382 8.94 -25.85 2.83
C ILE A 382 9.32 -26.96 1.84
N LYS A 383 8.64 -28.10 1.94
CA LYS A 383 8.85 -29.27 1.07
C LYS A 383 7.53 -29.73 0.47
N PRO A 384 7.49 -30.26 -0.77
CA PRO A 384 8.60 -30.35 -1.71
C PRO A 384 9.12 -28.97 -2.14
N ALA A 385 10.38 -28.91 -2.57
CA ALA A 385 10.98 -27.69 -3.10
C ALA A 385 11.07 -27.77 -4.63
N GLY A 386 10.92 -26.64 -5.31
CA GLY A 386 11.01 -26.58 -6.76
C GLY A 386 9.72 -27.02 -7.45
N LYS A 387 9.86 -27.46 -8.71
CA LYS A 387 8.74 -27.82 -9.57
C LYS A 387 8.10 -29.14 -9.15
N VAL A 388 6.78 -29.18 -9.12
CA VAL A 388 5.97 -30.37 -8.87
C VAL A 388 4.80 -30.47 -9.86
N ASP A 389 4.21 -31.65 -9.94
CA ASP A 389 3.09 -31.97 -10.84
C ASP A 389 1.74 -31.78 -10.10
N PHE A 390 1.11 -30.63 -10.32
CA PHE A 390 -0.25 -30.32 -9.86
C PHE A 390 -1.33 -30.81 -10.85
N SER A 391 -0.96 -31.29 -12.03
CA SER A 391 -1.94 -31.76 -13.03
C SER A 391 -2.66 -33.04 -12.59
N LYS A 392 -2.15 -33.71 -11.56
CA LYS A 392 -2.73 -34.92 -10.93
C LYS A 392 -3.57 -34.62 -9.68
N GLY A 393 -3.81 -33.33 -9.39
CA GLY A 393 -4.56 -32.88 -8.23
C GLY A 393 -3.67 -32.31 -7.14
N THR A 394 -4.07 -32.52 -5.89
CA THR A 394 -3.42 -31.95 -4.71
C THR A 394 -2.02 -32.51 -4.48
N VAL A 395 -1.07 -31.64 -4.16
CA VAL A 395 0.28 -31.96 -3.71
C VAL A 395 0.41 -31.64 -2.22
N THR A 396 0.94 -32.58 -1.45
CA THR A 396 1.20 -32.40 -0.02
C THR A 396 2.47 -31.58 0.20
N TYR A 397 2.34 -30.48 0.93
CA TYR A 397 3.46 -29.64 1.36
C TYR A 397 3.63 -29.66 2.88
N THR A 398 4.85 -29.78 3.37
CA THR A 398 5.21 -29.64 4.79
C THR A 398 5.95 -28.32 5.00
N VAL A 399 5.45 -27.49 5.91
CA VAL A 399 6.00 -26.20 6.31
C VAL A 399 6.57 -26.31 7.72
N LYS A 400 7.84 -25.96 7.90
CA LYS A 400 8.53 -25.92 9.20
C LYS A 400 9.13 -24.53 9.38
N ILE A 401 8.74 -23.85 10.44
CA ILE A 401 9.15 -22.46 10.75
C ILE A 401 9.89 -22.46 12.08
N GLY A 402 11.20 -22.24 12.04
CA GLY A 402 12.09 -22.26 13.21
C GLY A 402 11.79 -23.46 14.12
N ASP A 403 11.43 -23.19 15.37
CA ASP A 403 11.17 -24.20 16.39
C ASP A 403 9.71 -24.69 16.43
N GLN A 404 8.80 -24.12 15.63
CA GLN A 404 7.38 -24.54 15.58
C GLN A 404 7.24 -25.98 15.10
N ALA A 405 6.17 -26.67 15.51
CA ALA A 405 5.83 -27.97 14.92
C ALA A 405 5.65 -27.84 13.40
N ALA A 406 6.06 -28.86 12.64
CA ALA A 406 5.84 -28.85 11.20
C ALA A 406 4.34 -29.01 10.91
N GLU A 407 3.83 -28.23 9.96
CA GLU A 407 2.45 -28.33 9.50
C GLU A 407 2.41 -28.87 8.08
N THR A 408 1.48 -29.76 7.79
CA THR A 408 1.31 -30.34 6.46
C THR A 408 0.02 -29.83 5.85
N TYR A 409 0.10 -29.34 4.61
CA TYR A 409 -1.01 -28.80 3.84
C TYR A 409 -1.21 -29.58 2.55
N ALA A 410 -2.46 -29.83 2.21
CA ALA A 410 -2.90 -30.29 0.90
C ALA A 410 -3.06 -29.07 -0.02
N ILE A 411 -2.16 -28.89 -0.98
CA ILE A 411 -2.17 -27.73 -1.89
C ILE A 411 -2.63 -28.15 -3.28
N ALA A 412 -3.62 -27.47 -3.85
CA ALA A 412 -4.01 -27.61 -5.24
C ALA A 412 -3.65 -26.34 -6.03
N ALA A 413 -3.41 -26.48 -7.33
CA ALA A 413 -3.25 -25.38 -8.26
C ALA A 413 -4.05 -25.66 -9.54
N ALA A 414 -4.82 -24.69 -10.01
CA ALA A 414 -5.63 -24.84 -11.22
C ALA A 414 -5.81 -23.50 -11.93
N VAL A 415 -6.08 -23.57 -13.23
CA VAL A 415 -6.37 -22.39 -14.04
C VAL A 415 -7.73 -21.82 -13.63
N ASN A 416 -7.73 -20.57 -13.20
CA ASN A 416 -8.93 -19.77 -12.96
C ASN A 416 -8.78 -18.49 -13.78
N ASN A 417 -9.61 -18.31 -14.81
CA ASN A 417 -9.53 -17.13 -15.68
C ASN A 417 -10.23 -15.89 -15.09
N ASN A 418 -11.00 -16.04 -14.00
CA ASN A 418 -11.50 -14.92 -13.21
C ASN A 418 -10.72 -14.77 -11.89
N PRO A 419 -10.34 -13.53 -11.49
CA PRO A 419 -10.51 -12.29 -12.25
C PRO A 419 -9.65 -12.25 -13.52
N VAL A 420 -10.13 -11.56 -14.56
CA VAL A 420 -9.43 -11.47 -15.86
C VAL A 420 -8.18 -10.59 -15.79
N LEU A 421 -8.17 -9.61 -14.89
CA LEU A 421 -7.04 -8.74 -14.62
C LEU A 421 -6.43 -9.06 -13.25
N ASN A 422 -5.10 -9.03 -13.17
CA ASN A 422 -4.39 -9.13 -11.89
C ASN A 422 -4.26 -7.74 -11.26
N GLY A 423 -4.75 -7.58 -10.03
CA GLY A 423 -4.74 -6.30 -9.31
C GLY A 423 -6.14 -5.77 -9.05
N TYR A 424 -6.22 -4.56 -8.48
CA TYR A 424 -7.49 -3.91 -8.18
C TYR A 424 -7.94 -3.04 -9.34
N TYR A 425 -9.04 -3.45 -9.95
CA TYR A 425 -9.67 -2.78 -11.08
C TYR A 425 -11.17 -2.91 -10.95
N ALA A 426 -11.88 -1.89 -11.43
CA ALA A 426 -13.32 -1.85 -11.34
C ALA A 426 -13.94 -1.19 -12.55
N ASP A 427 -15.27 -1.10 -12.54
CA ASP A 427 -16.07 -0.37 -13.52
C ASP A 427 -15.63 -0.61 -14.97
N PRO A 428 -15.62 -1.89 -15.41
CA PRO A 428 -14.97 -2.26 -16.67
C PRO A 428 -15.82 -1.91 -17.89
N GLU A 429 -15.21 -1.23 -18.85
CA GLU A 429 -15.72 -1.10 -20.22
C GLU A 429 -14.98 -2.03 -21.18
N ILE A 430 -15.68 -2.67 -22.12
CA ILE A 430 -15.06 -3.54 -23.13
C ILE A 430 -15.40 -3.14 -24.58
N LEU A 431 -14.36 -3.04 -25.41
CA LEU A 431 -14.47 -2.69 -26.83
C LEU A 431 -13.74 -3.72 -27.69
N TYR A 432 -14.36 -4.21 -28.76
CA TYR A 432 -13.62 -4.84 -29.85
C TYR A 432 -13.18 -3.79 -30.88
N SER A 433 -11.87 -3.72 -31.16
CA SER A 433 -11.36 -2.83 -32.19
C SER A 433 -11.22 -3.52 -33.54
N ASN A 434 -11.86 -2.96 -34.57
CA ASN A 434 -11.69 -3.40 -35.95
C ASN A 434 -10.32 -3.00 -36.53
N GLN A 435 -9.68 -1.94 -36.00
CA GLN A 435 -8.34 -1.53 -36.43
C GLN A 435 -7.27 -2.57 -36.07
N THR A 436 -7.35 -3.14 -34.86
CA THR A 436 -6.30 -4.03 -34.35
C THR A 436 -6.73 -5.50 -34.25
N SER A 437 -8.01 -5.80 -34.50
CA SER A 437 -8.62 -7.12 -34.32
C SER A 437 -8.41 -7.71 -32.92
N LYS A 438 -8.57 -6.87 -31.89
CA LYS A 438 -8.40 -7.23 -30.48
C LYS A 438 -9.49 -6.60 -29.62
N TYR A 439 -9.71 -7.19 -28.46
CA TYR A 439 -10.52 -6.63 -27.39
C TYR A 439 -9.68 -5.70 -26.52
N TYR A 440 -10.28 -4.62 -26.04
CA TYR A 440 -9.69 -3.67 -25.10
C TYR A 440 -10.63 -3.51 -23.91
N LEU A 441 -10.06 -3.59 -22.72
CA LEU A 441 -10.74 -3.44 -21.45
C LEU A 441 -10.25 -2.17 -20.77
N TYR A 442 -11.17 -1.26 -20.46
CA TYR A 442 -10.91 0.02 -19.83
C TYR A 442 -11.58 0.04 -18.45
N PRO A 443 -10.83 -0.24 -17.37
CA PRO A 443 -11.37 -0.15 -16.02
C PRO A 443 -11.04 1.18 -15.33
N THR A 444 -11.77 1.47 -14.25
CA THR A 444 -11.25 2.29 -13.15
C THR A 444 -10.01 1.64 -12.55
N SER A 445 -8.93 2.40 -12.34
CA SER A 445 -7.81 1.98 -11.49
C SER A 445 -8.24 2.01 -10.01
N ASP A 446 -8.48 0.84 -9.42
CA ASP A 446 -9.02 0.70 -8.06
C ASP A 446 -7.90 0.44 -7.03
N GLY A 447 -8.25 0.17 -5.76
CA GLY A 447 -7.27 -0.06 -4.69
C GLY A 447 -6.81 1.21 -3.96
N PHE A 448 -7.43 2.36 -4.28
CA PHE A 448 -7.16 3.64 -3.63
C PHE A 448 -8.31 3.99 -2.68
N THR A 449 -8.00 4.27 -1.41
CA THR A 449 -9.01 4.64 -0.41
C THR A 449 -9.95 5.73 -0.92
N GLY A 450 -11.25 5.46 -0.84
CA GLY A 450 -12.30 6.41 -1.28
C GLY A 450 -12.30 6.68 -2.78
N TRP A 451 -11.88 5.71 -3.59
CA TRP A 451 -11.78 5.82 -5.05
C TRP A 451 -10.94 7.03 -5.49
N SER A 452 -9.82 7.27 -4.82
CA SER A 452 -8.99 8.46 -5.04
C SER A 452 -8.02 8.36 -6.24
N GLY A 453 -8.11 7.29 -7.04
CA GLY A 453 -7.34 7.08 -8.27
C GLY A 453 -7.42 8.28 -9.22
N THR A 454 -6.34 8.53 -9.96
CA THR A 454 -6.19 9.72 -10.83
C THR A 454 -5.78 9.40 -12.26
N TYR A 455 -5.75 8.12 -12.64
CA TYR A 455 -5.36 7.70 -13.97
C TYR A 455 -6.17 6.47 -14.41
N PHE A 456 -6.23 6.28 -15.72
CA PHE A 456 -6.82 5.11 -16.36
C PHE A 456 -5.76 4.27 -17.05
N LYS A 457 -5.87 2.95 -16.95
CA LYS A 457 -5.11 2.00 -17.77
C LYS A 457 -6.01 1.34 -18.80
N THR A 458 -5.41 0.68 -19.78
CA THR A 458 -6.14 -0.25 -20.66
C THR A 458 -5.41 -1.57 -20.82
N PHE A 459 -6.17 -2.61 -21.13
CA PHE A 459 -5.67 -3.96 -21.32
C PHE A 459 -6.17 -4.48 -22.66
N SER A 460 -5.30 -5.09 -23.46
CA SER A 460 -5.69 -5.69 -24.74
C SER A 460 -5.67 -7.22 -24.68
N SER A 461 -6.60 -7.87 -25.38
CA SER A 461 -6.63 -9.33 -25.49
C SER A 461 -7.03 -9.78 -26.90
N PRO A 462 -6.39 -10.81 -27.46
CA PRO A 462 -6.86 -11.44 -28.69
C PRO A 462 -8.05 -12.38 -28.47
N ASP A 463 -8.28 -12.85 -27.24
CA ASP A 463 -9.12 -14.03 -26.97
C ASP A 463 -9.94 -13.94 -25.66
N LEU A 464 -10.09 -12.72 -25.10
CA LEU A 464 -10.79 -12.41 -23.84
C LEU A 464 -10.22 -13.07 -22.57
N VAL A 465 -9.13 -13.83 -22.67
CA VAL A 465 -8.52 -14.53 -21.52
C VAL A 465 -7.09 -14.07 -21.29
N ASN A 466 -6.31 -13.94 -22.36
CA ASN A 466 -4.92 -13.53 -22.28
C ASN A 466 -4.84 -12.01 -22.45
N TRP A 467 -4.79 -11.29 -21.31
CA TRP A 467 -4.76 -9.84 -21.27
C TRP A 467 -3.33 -9.29 -21.14
N LYS A 468 -3.00 -8.32 -21.99
CA LYS A 468 -1.78 -7.53 -21.93
C LYS A 468 -2.10 -6.15 -21.36
N ASP A 469 -1.38 -5.76 -20.31
CA ASP A 469 -1.39 -4.38 -19.80
C ASP A 469 -0.72 -3.45 -20.82
N GLU A 470 -1.48 -2.49 -21.37
CA GLU A 470 -0.97 -1.51 -22.33
C GLU A 470 -0.52 -0.20 -21.64
N GLY A 471 -0.59 -0.13 -20.32
CA GLY A 471 -0.14 1.01 -19.53
C GLY A 471 -1.22 2.08 -19.31
N VAL A 472 -0.78 3.25 -18.85
CA VAL A 472 -1.64 4.40 -18.54
C VAL A 472 -2.00 5.12 -19.84
N ILE A 473 -3.30 5.34 -20.06
CA ILE A 473 -3.83 5.97 -21.28
C ILE A 473 -4.30 7.42 -21.07
N VAL A 474 -4.68 7.77 -19.84
CA VAL A 474 -5.07 9.12 -19.41
C VAL A 474 -4.66 9.28 -17.93
N ASP A 475 -3.91 10.32 -17.62
CA ASP A 475 -3.56 10.75 -16.25
C ASP A 475 -4.18 12.13 -16.01
N LEU A 476 -5.12 12.25 -15.07
CA LEU A 476 -5.82 13.51 -14.81
C LEU A 476 -4.87 14.66 -14.46
N ASN A 477 -3.76 14.36 -13.77
CA ASN A 477 -2.82 15.39 -13.35
C ASN A 477 -2.02 15.94 -14.53
N LYS A 478 -1.75 15.13 -15.55
CA LYS A 478 -0.96 15.49 -16.73
C LYS A 478 -1.82 15.94 -17.91
N ASP A 479 -2.87 15.19 -18.21
CA ASP A 479 -3.56 15.26 -19.50
C ASP A 479 -4.87 16.05 -19.45
N VAL A 480 -5.47 16.19 -18.26
CA VAL A 480 -6.79 16.83 -18.09
C VAL A 480 -6.66 18.17 -17.36
N SER A 481 -7.06 19.26 -18.00
CA SER A 481 -6.88 20.62 -17.44
C SER A 481 -7.91 20.99 -16.38
N TRP A 482 -9.09 20.37 -16.39
CA TRP A 482 -10.28 20.81 -15.65
C TRP A 482 -10.64 19.93 -14.43
N ALA A 483 -9.98 18.79 -14.24
CA ALA A 483 -10.15 17.90 -13.08
C ALA A 483 -8.85 17.15 -12.75
N LYS A 484 -8.59 16.89 -11.46
CA LYS A 484 -7.32 16.35 -10.93
C LYS A 484 -7.49 15.17 -9.96
N LYS A 485 -8.72 14.67 -9.81
CA LYS A 485 -9.06 13.61 -8.86
C LYS A 485 -10.16 12.73 -9.41
N ASN A 486 -10.26 11.52 -8.88
CA ASN A 486 -11.42 10.64 -9.05
C ASN A 486 -11.64 10.25 -10.52
N ALA A 487 -10.67 9.56 -11.12
CA ALA A 487 -10.73 8.97 -12.45
C ALA A 487 -11.55 7.68 -12.41
N TRP A 488 -12.84 7.74 -12.78
CA TRP A 488 -13.78 6.61 -12.63
C TRP A 488 -14.50 6.24 -13.92
N ALA A 489 -14.93 4.98 -13.99
CA ALA A 489 -15.96 4.42 -14.85
C ALA A 489 -15.92 4.97 -16.27
N PRO A 490 -14.98 4.51 -17.11
CA PRO A 490 -14.94 4.94 -18.49
C PRO A 490 -15.91 4.15 -19.37
N THR A 491 -16.15 4.66 -20.58
CA THR A 491 -16.77 3.95 -21.71
C THR A 491 -16.06 4.37 -23.00
N ALA A 492 -16.11 3.59 -24.07
CA ALA A 492 -15.43 3.92 -25.31
C ALA A 492 -16.16 3.48 -26.57
N ILE A 493 -16.07 4.29 -27.63
CA ILE A 493 -16.59 3.91 -28.95
C ILE A 493 -15.57 4.11 -30.07
N GLU A 494 -15.48 3.11 -30.95
CA GLU A 494 -14.73 3.17 -32.20
C GLU A 494 -15.59 3.76 -33.33
N LYS A 495 -15.05 4.73 -34.07
CA LYS A 495 -15.72 5.36 -35.21
C LYS A 495 -14.77 5.56 -36.38
N LYS A 496 -15.28 5.48 -37.60
CA LYS A 496 -14.55 5.93 -38.80
C LYS A 496 -14.81 7.41 -39.03
N VAL A 497 -13.77 8.23 -38.91
CA VAL A 497 -13.79 9.65 -39.23
C VAL A 497 -12.86 9.89 -40.41
N ASN A 498 -13.39 10.38 -41.53
CA ASN A 498 -12.64 10.57 -42.77
C ASN A 498 -11.88 9.31 -43.23
N GLY A 499 -12.51 8.14 -43.08
CA GLY A 499 -11.94 6.85 -43.47
C GLY A 499 -10.95 6.23 -42.48
N ALA A 500 -10.51 6.96 -41.45
CA ALA A 500 -9.61 6.47 -40.40
C ALA A 500 -10.37 6.09 -39.12
N TYR A 501 -9.89 5.07 -38.41
CA TYR A 501 -10.42 4.71 -37.10
C TYR A 501 -10.03 5.77 -36.05
N LYS A 502 -11.00 6.16 -35.23
CA LYS A 502 -10.87 7.05 -34.08
C LYS A 502 -11.57 6.42 -32.89
N TYR A 503 -11.03 6.67 -31.70
CA TYR A 503 -11.56 6.19 -30.43
C TYR A 503 -11.96 7.37 -29.58
N PHE A 504 -13.22 7.39 -29.15
CA PHE A 504 -13.77 8.39 -28.25
C PHE A 504 -13.96 7.74 -26.89
N TYR A 505 -13.17 8.20 -25.92
CA TYR A 505 -13.09 7.67 -24.57
C TYR A 505 -13.72 8.64 -23.60
N TYR A 506 -14.88 8.27 -23.07
CA TYR A 506 -15.62 9.07 -22.09
C TYR A 506 -15.30 8.55 -20.70
N PHE A 507 -15.19 9.45 -19.73
CA PHE A 507 -14.76 9.09 -18.39
C PHE A 507 -15.27 10.06 -17.35
N THR A 508 -15.39 9.58 -16.11
CA THR A 508 -15.69 10.44 -14.98
C THR A 508 -14.40 11.01 -14.38
N ALA A 509 -14.37 12.31 -14.13
CA ALA A 509 -13.33 12.99 -13.35
C ALA A 509 -13.95 14.05 -12.44
N ALA A 510 -13.69 13.95 -11.13
CA ALA A 510 -14.27 14.84 -10.12
C ALA A 510 -15.81 15.01 -10.25
N GLN A 511 -16.54 13.89 -10.46
CA GLN A 511 -18.00 13.83 -10.60
C GLN A 511 -18.55 14.65 -11.77
N LYS A 512 -17.80 14.68 -12.87
CA LYS A 512 -18.17 15.26 -14.17
C LYS A 512 -17.69 14.31 -15.25
N ILE A 513 -18.30 14.37 -16.42
CA ILE A 513 -17.93 13.50 -17.54
C ILE A 513 -17.08 14.28 -18.55
N GLY A 514 -15.94 13.72 -18.89
CA GLY A 514 -15.03 14.18 -19.94
C GLY A 514 -15.09 13.29 -21.18
N VAL A 515 -14.38 13.73 -22.22
CA VAL A 515 -14.11 12.92 -23.41
C VAL A 515 -12.70 13.21 -23.92
N ALA A 516 -11.97 12.15 -24.23
CA ALA A 516 -10.66 12.19 -24.88
C ALA A 516 -10.68 11.39 -26.17
N VAL A 517 -9.84 11.77 -27.14
CA VAL A 517 -9.82 11.16 -28.48
C VAL A 517 -8.44 10.61 -28.81
N ALA A 518 -8.40 9.44 -29.45
CA ALA A 518 -7.17 8.80 -29.93
C ALA A 518 -7.31 8.22 -31.34
N ASP A 519 -6.17 7.95 -31.98
CA ASP A 519 -6.04 7.22 -33.25
C ASP A 519 -5.83 5.71 -33.08
N HIS A 520 -5.66 5.26 -31.85
CA HIS A 520 -5.42 3.87 -31.48
C HIS A 520 -6.14 3.59 -30.14
N PRO A 521 -6.71 2.39 -29.93
CA PRO A 521 -7.48 2.09 -28.71
C PRO A 521 -6.64 2.13 -27.43
N ALA A 522 -5.33 1.91 -27.54
CA ALA A 522 -4.39 2.09 -26.43
C ALA A 522 -3.84 3.52 -26.26
N GLY A 523 -4.44 4.50 -26.93
CA GLY A 523 -3.96 5.88 -26.90
C GLY A 523 -2.72 6.14 -27.77
N PRO A 524 -2.03 7.28 -27.58
CA PRO A 524 -2.29 8.28 -26.54
C PRO A 524 -3.64 8.99 -26.76
N PHE A 525 -4.38 9.18 -25.67
CA PHE A 525 -5.63 9.93 -25.69
C PHE A 525 -5.39 11.41 -25.41
N LYS A 526 -6.11 12.26 -26.14
CA LYS A 526 -6.07 13.71 -25.96
C LYS A 526 -7.42 14.20 -25.44
N ASP A 527 -7.44 14.74 -24.22
CA ASP A 527 -8.64 15.34 -23.62
C ASP A 527 -9.18 16.50 -24.48
N SER A 528 -10.50 16.64 -24.52
CA SER A 528 -11.20 17.73 -25.22
C SER A 528 -11.00 19.11 -24.56
N GLY A 529 -10.40 19.16 -23.37
CA GLY A 529 -10.03 20.38 -22.65
C GLY A 529 -11.12 20.93 -21.73
N LYS A 530 -12.28 20.29 -21.66
CA LYS A 530 -13.41 20.67 -20.80
C LYS A 530 -14.28 19.46 -20.44
N ALA A 531 -15.03 19.58 -19.34
CA ALA A 531 -16.08 18.62 -19.04
C ALA A 531 -17.20 18.71 -20.10
N LEU A 532 -17.63 17.55 -20.60
CA LEU A 532 -18.76 17.37 -21.49
C LEU A 532 -20.09 17.49 -20.71
N ILE A 533 -20.18 16.81 -19.56
CA ILE A 533 -21.32 16.90 -18.63
C ILE A 533 -20.80 17.38 -17.28
N SER A 534 -21.38 18.46 -16.76
CA SER A 534 -20.98 19.06 -15.47
C SER A 534 -22.14 19.54 -14.61
N LYS A 535 -23.37 19.27 -15.04
CA LYS A 535 -24.60 19.70 -14.39
C LYS A 535 -25.64 18.61 -14.47
N ARG A 536 -26.41 18.50 -13.40
CA ARG A 536 -27.61 17.66 -13.32
C ARG A 536 -28.62 18.01 -14.42
N PRO A 537 -29.29 17.00 -15.01
CA PRO A 537 -30.46 17.21 -15.84
C PRO A 537 -31.57 17.96 -15.06
N ALA A 538 -32.32 18.80 -15.77
CA ALA A 538 -33.47 19.50 -15.19
C ALA A 538 -34.49 18.50 -14.60
N GLY A 539 -35.04 18.81 -13.42
CA GLY A 539 -36.02 17.97 -12.73
C GLY A 539 -35.44 16.90 -11.81
N THR A 540 -34.12 16.70 -11.79
CA THR A 540 -33.47 15.80 -10.81
C THR A 540 -33.21 16.53 -9.49
N LYS A 541 -33.47 15.86 -8.35
CA LYS A 541 -33.34 16.44 -7.00
C LYS A 541 -32.06 15.99 -6.26
N GLY A 542 -31.29 15.08 -6.83
CA GLY A 542 -30.09 14.48 -6.25
C GLY A 542 -29.33 13.67 -7.30
N GLY A 543 -28.37 12.87 -6.85
CA GLY A 543 -27.53 12.04 -7.74
C GLY A 543 -26.29 12.76 -8.27
N GLN A 544 -25.56 12.10 -9.17
CA GLN A 544 -24.25 12.56 -9.65
C GLN A 544 -24.06 12.31 -11.15
N GLU A 545 -23.25 13.15 -11.80
CA GLU A 545 -22.88 13.06 -13.22
C GLU A 545 -21.65 12.14 -13.37
N ILE A 546 -21.86 10.84 -13.24
CA ILE A 546 -20.85 9.79 -13.32
C ILE A 546 -21.33 8.63 -14.21
N ASP A 547 -20.48 7.62 -14.38
CA ASP A 547 -20.77 6.35 -15.07
C ASP A 547 -21.34 6.56 -16.48
N PRO A 548 -20.60 7.24 -17.37
CA PRO A 548 -20.99 7.35 -18.76
C PRO A 548 -21.03 5.98 -19.46
N ASP A 549 -22.01 5.80 -20.34
CA ASP A 549 -22.05 4.74 -21.35
C ASP A 549 -22.34 5.34 -22.73
N VAL A 550 -21.70 4.85 -23.79
CA VAL A 550 -21.84 5.37 -25.16
C VAL A 550 -22.31 4.28 -26.12
N PHE A 551 -23.43 4.54 -26.79
CA PHE A 551 -24.04 3.57 -27.70
C PHE A 551 -24.40 4.21 -29.04
N THR A 552 -24.13 3.50 -30.14
CA THR A 552 -24.60 3.89 -31.47
C THR A 552 -25.78 3.03 -31.88
N ASP A 553 -26.91 3.67 -32.13
CA ASP A 553 -28.10 3.01 -32.62
C ASP A 553 -27.87 2.46 -34.03
N PRO A 554 -27.88 1.13 -34.23
CA PRO A 554 -27.65 0.55 -35.54
C PRO A 554 -28.80 0.83 -36.52
N LYS A 555 -29.99 1.23 -36.06
CA LYS A 555 -31.12 1.58 -36.94
C LYS A 555 -30.97 2.96 -37.58
N THR A 556 -30.44 3.94 -36.84
CA THR A 556 -30.41 5.35 -37.27
C THR A 556 -29.00 5.90 -37.49
N GLY A 557 -27.97 5.24 -36.96
CA GLY A 557 -26.58 5.72 -36.96
C GLY A 557 -26.29 6.81 -35.93
N LYS A 558 -27.30 7.27 -35.18
CA LYS A 558 -27.15 8.25 -34.10
C LYS A 558 -26.40 7.66 -32.93
N THR A 559 -25.58 8.47 -32.27
CA THR A 559 -24.85 8.06 -31.06
C THR A 559 -25.43 8.78 -29.86
N TYR A 560 -25.61 8.04 -28.77
CA TYR A 560 -26.17 8.51 -27.52
C TYR A 560 -25.16 8.32 -26.39
N LEU A 561 -25.15 9.27 -25.46
CA LEU A 561 -24.41 9.16 -24.21
C LEU A 561 -25.43 9.03 -23.07
N TYR A 562 -25.27 7.98 -22.26
CA TYR A 562 -26.03 7.71 -21.05
C TYR A 562 -25.16 8.02 -19.84
N TRP A 563 -25.75 8.44 -18.73
CA TRP A 563 -25.00 8.63 -17.48
C TRP A 563 -25.89 8.68 -16.24
N GLY A 564 -25.27 8.53 -15.08
CA GLY A 564 -25.79 9.03 -13.82
C GLY A 564 -25.77 8.03 -12.67
N ASN A 565 -25.68 8.58 -11.46
CA ASN A 565 -25.93 7.87 -10.20
C ASN A 565 -27.20 8.47 -9.54
N GLY A 566 -28.12 7.62 -9.12
CA GLY A 566 -29.44 7.98 -8.58
C GLY A 566 -30.47 8.40 -9.64
N HIS A 567 -30.05 8.60 -10.88
CA HIS A 567 -30.90 8.77 -12.06
C HIS A 567 -30.15 8.29 -13.31
N MET A 568 -30.89 7.85 -14.34
CA MET A 568 -30.32 7.56 -15.66
C MET A 568 -30.74 8.66 -16.62
N ALA A 569 -29.76 9.39 -17.15
CA ALA A 569 -29.95 10.40 -18.19
C ALA A 569 -29.41 9.91 -19.53
N VAL A 570 -29.93 10.47 -20.62
CA VAL A 570 -29.48 10.22 -21.99
C VAL A 570 -29.52 11.49 -22.81
N ALA A 571 -28.56 11.68 -23.71
CA ALA A 571 -28.56 12.71 -24.74
C ALA A 571 -27.97 12.17 -26.05
N GLU A 572 -28.41 12.71 -27.18
CA GLU A 572 -27.77 12.50 -28.47
C GLU A 572 -26.42 13.25 -28.49
N LEU A 573 -25.37 12.58 -28.94
CA LEU A 573 -24.09 13.20 -29.25
C LEU A 573 -24.17 13.89 -30.62
N ASN A 574 -23.57 15.07 -30.72
CA ASN A 574 -23.41 15.73 -32.02
C ASN A 574 -22.42 14.96 -32.89
N ALA A 575 -22.36 15.31 -34.17
CA ALA A 575 -21.50 14.64 -35.16
C ALA A 575 -20.00 14.65 -34.81
N ASP A 576 -19.53 15.59 -33.98
CA ASP A 576 -18.14 15.66 -33.52
C ASP A 576 -17.81 14.65 -32.41
N LEU A 577 -18.83 14.04 -31.78
CA LEU A 577 -18.72 13.11 -30.65
C LEU A 577 -17.93 13.66 -29.45
N VAL A 578 -17.76 14.97 -29.39
CA VAL A 578 -17.15 15.68 -28.26
C VAL A 578 -18.05 16.81 -27.74
N SER A 579 -19.31 16.81 -28.17
CA SER A 579 -20.39 17.65 -27.69
C SER A 579 -21.73 16.90 -27.77
N ILE A 580 -22.68 17.27 -26.90
CA ILE A 580 -24.04 16.70 -26.88
C ILE A 580 -25.07 17.74 -27.38
N ASP A 581 -26.19 17.27 -27.91
CA ASP A 581 -27.38 18.10 -28.09
C ASP A 581 -28.09 18.27 -26.74
N THR A 582 -27.91 19.44 -26.11
CA THR A 582 -28.50 19.73 -24.80
C THR A 582 -30.03 19.76 -24.81
N ASN A 583 -30.67 19.94 -25.97
CA ASN A 583 -32.13 19.89 -26.08
C ASN A 583 -32.68 18.46 -26.11
N SER A 584 -31.80 17.47 -26.36
CA SER A 584 -32.15 16.06 -26.40
C SER A 584 -32.09 15.36 -25.04
N ILE A 585 -31.62 16.05 -23.99
CA ILE A 585 -31.44 15.48 -22.65
C ILE A 585 -32.77 14.98 -22.11
N LYS A 586 -32.83 13.69 -21.76
CA LYS A 586 -33.96 13.05 -21.09
C LYS A 586 -33.49 12.31 -19.85
N VAL A 587 -34.37 12.19 -18.86
CA VAL A 587 -34.18 11.28 -17.72
C VAL A 587 -35.08 10.07 -17.95
N ILE A 588 -34.49 8.89 -18.03
CA ILE A 588 -35.13 7.61 -18.37
C ILE A 588 -34.92 6.54 -17.28
N THR A 589 -34.72 6.97 -16.03
CA THR A 589 -34.52 6.07 -14.87
C THR A 589 -35.58 4.96 -14.85
N PRO A 590 -35.16 3.67 -14.86
CA PRO A 590 -36.10 2.55 -15.03
C PRO A 590 -37.07 2.41 -13.85
N ASP A 591 -36.55 2.30 -12.63
CA ASP A 591 -37.33 2.25 -11.39
C ASP A 591 -36.47 2.60 -10.16
N LYS A 592 -36.98 2.29 -8.96
CA LYS A 592 -36.32 2.56 -7.68
C LYS A 592 -35.05 1.72 -7.41
N THR A 593 -34.82 0.67 -8.18
CA THR A 593 -33.65 -0.20 -8.02
C THR A 593 -32.40 0.41 -8.65
N PHE A 594 -32.56 1.38 -9.55
CA PHE A 594 -31.45 2.06 -10.21
C PHE A 594 -30.51 2.72 -9.21
N ARG A 595 -29.24 2.28 -9.20
CA ARG A 595 -28.14 3.00 -8.56
C ARG A 595 -27.30 3.76 -9.57
N GLU A 596 -26.60 3.04 -10.45
CA GLU A 596 -25.53 3.56 -11.33
C GLU A 596 -25.12 2.48 -12.36
N GLY A 597 -23.98 2.67 -13.07
CA GLY A 597 -23.39 1.68 -13.97
C GLY A 597 -24.30 1.26 -15.13
N THR A 598 -24.76 2.24 -15.91
CA THR A 598 -25.62 1.98 -17.08
C THR A 598 -24.82 1.30 -18.19
N GLU A 599 -25.43 0.35 -18.90
CA GLU A 599 -24.87 -0.28 -20.10
C GLU A 599 -25.99 -0.49 -21.13
N VAL A 600 -25.77 -0.08 -22.38
CA VAL A 600 -26.76 -0.14 -23.46
C VAL A 600 -26.24 -0.89 -24.67
N PHE A 601 -26.97 -1.93 -25.08
CA PHE A 601 -26.67 -2.66 -26.31
C PHE A 601 -27.93 -2.99 -27.11
N PHE A 602 -27.74 -3.36 -28.38
CA PHE A 602 -28.84 -3.71 -29.28
C PHE A 602 -28.75 -5.17 -29.74
N ARG A 603 -29.86 -5.89 -29.65
CA ARG A 603 -29.97 -7.27 -30.14
C ARG A 603 -31.38 -7.53 -30.64
N ASN A 604 -31.49 -8.15 -31.82
CA ASN A 604 -32.75 -8.64 -32.40
C ASN A 604 -33.92 -7.64 -32.35
N GLY A 605 -33.67 -6.37 -32.69
CA GLY A 605 -34.71 -5.35 -32.78
C GLY A 605 -34.94 -4.53 -31.51
N LYS A 606 -34.37 -4.93 -30.37
CA LYS A 606 -34.56 -4.32 -29.05
C LYS A 606 -33.28 -3.67 -28.52
N TYR A 607 -33.46 -2.61 -27.73
CA TYR A 607 -32.40 -1.97 -26.94
C TYR A 607 -32.48 -2.52 -25.53
N TYR A 608 -31.38 -3.07 -25.04
CA TYR A 608 -31.24 -3.59 -23.68
C TYR A 608 -30.53 -2.53 -22.84
N PHE A 609 -31.01 -2.35 -21.62
CA PHE A 609 -30.47 -1.41 -20.63
C PHE A 609 -30.13 -2.20 -19.38
N LEU A 610 -28.86 -2.25 -19.02
CA LEU A 610 -28.39 -2.83 -17.77
C LEU A 610 -28.06 -1.70 -16.80
N TRP A 611 -28.22 -1.97 -15.51
CA TRP A 611 -27.82 -1.06 -14.44
C TRP A 611 -27.49 -1.84 -13.17
N SER A 612 -26.78 -1.20 -12.25
CA SER A 612 -26.49 -1.80 -10.96
C SER A 612 -27.50 -1.38 -9.89
N GLU A 613 -27.86 -2.32 -9.02
CA GLU A 613 -28.62 -2.11 -7.79
C GLU A 613 -27.69 -2.19 -6.58
N ASN A 614 -28.02 -1.43 -5.52
CA ASN A 614 -27.25 -1.27 -4.28
C ASN A 614 -25.94 -0.49 -4.44
N ASP A 615 -25.21 -0.28 -3.34
CA ASP A 615 -23.95 0.47 -3.32
C ASP A 615 -22.78 -0.50 -3.60
N THR A 616 -21.74 -0.06 -4.31
CA THR A 616 -20.56 -0.89 -4.58
C THR A 616 -19.80 -1.34 -3.32
N ARG A 617 -20.10 -0.84 -2.12
CA ARG A 617 -19.61 -1.39 -0.83
C ARG A 617 -20.49 -2.48 -0.25
N SER A 618 -21.65 -2.75 -0.85
CA SER A 618 -22.57 -3.81 -0.43
C SER A 618 -22.23 -5.15 -1.08
N PRO A 619 -22.23 -6.28 -0.35
CA PRO A 619 -22.14 -7.60 -0.96
C PRO A 619 -23.31 -7.91 -1.91
N ASP A 620 -24.43 -7.20 -1.77
CA ASP A 620 -25.62 -7.28 -2.62
C ASP A 620 -25.56 -6.39 -3.87
N TYR A 621 -24.42 -5.73 -4.15
CA TYR A 621 -24.24 -5.02 -5.42
C TYR A 621 -24.41 -6.01 -6.59
N GLY A 622 -25.31 -5.70 -7.52
CA GLY A 622 -25.78 -6.66 -8.52
C GLY A 622 -26.34 -5.98 -9.76
N VAL A 623 -26.40 -6.70 -10.88
CA VAL A 623 -26.85 -6.16 -12.18
C VAL A 623 -28.29 -6.54 -12.47
N ARG A 624 -29.07 -5.52 -12.83
CA ARG A 624 -30.42 -5.65 -13.36
C ARG A 624 -30.48 -5.27 -14.83
N TYR A 625 -31.55 -5.67 -15.51
CA TYR A 625 -31.80 -5.24 -16.89
C TYR A 625 -33.25 -4.84 -17.17
N GLY A 626 -33.44 -4.21 -18.32
CA GLY A 626 -34.71 -3.95 -18.96
C GLY A 626 -34.50 -3.78 -20.45
N TYR A 627 -35.58 -3.55 -21.20
CA TYR A 627 -35.49 -3.33 -22.65
C TYR A 627 -36.48 -2.28 -23.14
N SER A 628 -36.18 -1.68 -24.28
CA SER A 628 -37.05 -0.73 -24.97
C SER A 628 -37.03 -0.96 -26.48
N ASP A 629 -38.03 -0.42 -27.17
CA ASP A 629 -38.08 -0.39 -28.64
C ASP A 629 -37.42 0.88 -29.20
N SER A 630 -36.92 1.77 -28.34
CA SER A 630 -36.22 3.01 -28.67
C SER A 630 -35.00 3.22 -27.76
N PRO A 631 -33.88 3.80 -28.24
CA PRO A 631 -32.70 4.06 -27.41
C PRO A 631 -32.94 5.12 -26.32
N THR A 632 -33.99 5.93 -26.43
CA THR A 632 -34.35 6.98 -25.44
C THR A 632 -35.77 6.83 -24.91
N GLY A 633 -36.37 5.66 -25.09
CA GLY A 633 -37.75 5.36 -24.73
C GLY A 633 -37.93 4.94 -23.28
N LYS A 634 -39.18 4.69 -22.89
CA LYS A 634 -39.50 4.04 -21.62
C LYS A 634 -38.89 2.64 -21.59
N ILE A 635 -38.24 2.29 -20.49
CA ILE A 635 -37.66 0.97 -20.26
C ILE A 635 -38.75 0.05 -19.69
N THR A 636 -38.97 -1.08 -20.34
CA THR A 636 -39.81 -2.19 -19.85
C THR A 636 -38.94 -3.09 -18.99
N ILE A 637 -39.41 -3.36 -17.77
CA ILE A 637 -38.69 -4.15 -16.77
C ILE A 637 -39.36 -5.53 -16.68
N PRO A 638 -38.66 -6.62 -17.05
CA PRO A 638 -39.19 -7.97 -16.84
C PRO A 638 -39.24 -8.32 -15.35
N GLU A 639 -40.02 -9.34 -14.99
CA GLU A 639 -40.13 -9.77 -13.58
C GLU A 639 -38.79 -10.31 -13.05
N ASP A 640 -38.16 -11.22 -13.79
CA ASP A 640 -36.85 -11.80 -13.48
C ASP A 640 -35.72 -10.94 -14.04
N ASN A 641 -35.58 -9.70 -13.55
CA ASN A 641 -34.60 -8.76 -14.10
C ASN A 641 -33.27 -8.65 -13.35
N LEU A 642 -33.11 -9.24 -12.15
CA LEU A 642 -31.81 -9.31 -11.46
C LEU A 642 -30.99 -10.48 -12.00
N ILE A 643 -30.05 -10.18 -12.89
CA ILE A 643 -29.35 -11.17 -13.70
C ILE A 643 -27.97 -11.54 -13.18
N LEU A 644 -27.33 -10.72 -12.35
CA LEU A 644 -26.03 -11.01 -11.77
C LEU A 644 -26.03 -10.63 -10.28
N THR A 645 -25.66 -11.59 -9.43
CA THR A 645 -25.66 -11.43 -7.97
C THR A 645 -24.56 -12.28 -7.34
N GLN A 646 -24.33 -12.07 -6.04
CA GLN A 646 -23.36 -12.80 -5.24
C GLN A 646 -23.55 -14.33 -5.29
N LEU A 647 -22.45 -15.05 -5.07
CA LEU A 647 -22.41 -16.50 -4.88
C LEU A 647 -21.56 -16.83 -3.63
N PRO A 648 -22.17 -16.75 -2.42
CA PRO A 648 -21.45 -16.86 -1.15
C PRO A 648 -20.64 -18.14 -0.96
N ASP A 649 -21.14 -19.28 -1.46
CA ASP A 649 -20.45 -20.58 -1.37
C ASP A 649 -19.08 -20.57 -2.07
N GLN A 650 -18.87 -19.65 -3.02
CA GLN A 650 -17.59 -19.44 -3.69
C GLN A 650 -16.86 -18.17 -3.23
N ALA A 651 -17.35 -17.49 -2.19
CA ALA A 651 -16.87 -16.20 -1.72
C ALA A 651 -16.89 -15.09 -2.80
N ILE A 652 -17.91 -15.11 -3.66
CA ILE A 652 -18.15 -14.10 -4.70
C ILE A 652 -19.21 -13.12 -4.20
N TYR A 653 -18.89 -11.84 -4.14
CA TYR A 653 -19.74 -10.78 -3.57
C TYR A 653 -19.65 -9.49 -4.39
N GLY A 654 -20.70 -8.67 -4.35
CA GLY A 654 -20.70 -7.33 -4.94
C GLY A 654 -20.48 -7.31 -6.45
N THR A 655 -21.17 -8.19 -7.18
CA THR A 655 -21.05 -8.42 -8.62
C THR A 655 -21.88 -7.41 -9.43
N GLY A 656 -21.44 -6.14 -9.47
CA GLY A 656 -22.11 -5.08 -10.22
C GLY A 656 -21.15 -4.28 -11.09
N HIS A 657 -21.66 -3.17 -11.65
CA HIS A 657 -21.09 -2.35 -12.72
C HIS A 657 -20.49 -3.18 -13.85
N ASN A 658 -21.16 -3.18 -14.99
CA ASN A 658 -20.83 -4.06 -16.10
C ASN A 658 -20.70 -3.33 -17.43
N SER A 659 -20.10 -4.00 -18.38
CA SER A 659 -20.23 -3.78 -19.82
C SER A 659 -20.54 -5.10 -20.53
N VAL A 660 -20.96 -5.04 -21.78
CA VAL A 660 -21.33 -6.22 -22.57
C VAL A 660 -20.61 -6.23 -23.91
N ILE A 661 -20.07 -7.39 -24.29
CA ILE A 661 -19.47 -7.57 -25.62
C ILE A 661 -20.16 -8.68 -26.41
N GLN A 662 -20.44 -8.38 -27.67
CA GLN A 662 -20.80 -9.37 -28.68
C GLN A 662 -19.54 -9.83 -29.42
N ILE A 663 -19.38 -11.13 -29.62
CA ILE A 663 -18.30 -11.64 -30.47
C ILE A 663 -18.56 -11.19 -31.92
N PRO A 664 -17.59 -10.55 -32.59
CA PRO A 664 -17.79 -10.03 -33.94
C PRO A 664 -18.34 -11.09 -34.90
N GLY A 665 -19.48 -10.79 -35.51
CA GLY A 665 -20.15 -11.67 -36.47
C GLY A 665 -20.89 -12.87 -35.88
N LYS A 666 -21.00 -13.00 -34.56
CA LYS A 666 -21.73 -14.09 -33.89
C LYS A 666 -22.77 -13.55 -32.91
N ASP A 667 -23.90 -14.23 -32.76
CA ASP A 667 -24.86 -13.95 -31.68
C ASP A 667 -24.41 -14.61 -30.37
N GLU A 668 -23.19 -14.29 -29.95
CA GLU A 668 -22.52 -14.83 -28.76
C GLU A 668 -22.06 -13.65 -27.90
N TRP A 669 -22.46 -13.66 -26.63
CA TRP A 669 -22.38 -12.49 -25.76
C TRP A 669 -21.71 -12.82 -24.42
N TYR A 670 -20.99 -11.84 -23.91
CA TYR A 670 -20.28 -11.92 -22.64
C TYR A 670 -20.54 -10.66 -21.83
N ILE A 671 -20.73 -10.82 -20.52
CA ILE A 671 -20.80 -9.72 -19.58
C ILE A 671 -19.45 -9.60 -18.87
N VAL A 672 -18.92 -8.39 -18.83
CA VAL A 672 -17.71 -8.05 -18.07
C VAL A 672 -18.16 -7.19 -16.89
N TYR A 673 -17.73 -7.52 -15.69
CA TYR A 673 -18.20 -6.88 -14.46
C TYR A 673 -17.09 -6.85 -13.42
N HIS A 674 -17.27 -6.12 -12.32
CA HIS A 674 -16.38 -6.25 -11.17
C HIS A 674 -17.06 -6.97 -10.01
N ARG A 675 -16.24 -7.51 -9.10
CA ARG A 675 -16.68 -8.02 -7.81
C ARG A 675 -15.72 -7.61 -6.71
N PHE A 676 -16.08 -7.84 -5.45
CA PHE A 676 -15.12 -7.71 -4.36
C PHE A 676 -13.93 -8.65 -4.56
N THR A 677 -12.74 -8.21 -4.18
CA THR A 677 -11.55 -9.08 -4.21
C THR A 677 -11.80 -10.38 -3.46
N ARG A 678 -11.67 -11.50 -4.14
CA ARG A 678 -11.87 -12.83 -3.53
C ARG A 678 -10.55 -13.36 -2.95
N PRO A 679 -10.54 -14.03 -1.78
CA PRO A 679 -11.67 -14.37 -0.91
C PRO A 679 -11.92 -13.35 0.21
N LYS A 680 -11.10 -12.29 0.29
CA LYS A 680 -11.01 -11.44 1.48
C LYS A 680 -12.05 -10.34 1.54
N GLY A 681 -12.64 -9.96 0.41
CA GLY A 681 -13.49 -8.79 0.23
C GLY A 681 -14.60 -8.67 1.28
N ILE A 682 -15.27 -9.78 1.63
CA ILE A 682 -16.35 -9.78 2.62
C ILE A 682 -15.91 -9.34 4.03
N THR A 683 -14.62 -9.47 4.36
CA THR A 683 -14.04 -9.08 5.65
C THR A 683 -13.42 -7.69 5.65
N MET A 684 -13.40 -6.99 4.51
CA MET A 684 -12.73 -5.69 4.36
C MET A 684 -13.59 -4.49 4.77
N GLY A 685 -14.86 -4.71 5.13
CA GLY A 685 -15.82 -3.65 5.42
C GLY A 685 -16.02 -2.74 4.20
N GLU A 686 -16.10 -1.42 4.43
CA GLU A 686 -16.25 -0.45 3.34
C GLU A 686 -15.10 -0.50 2.31
N SER A 687 -13.92 -0.99 2.72
CA SER A 687 -12.77 -1.08 1.81
C SER A 687 -12.99 -2.05 0.65
N ALA A 688 -13.93 -2.99 0.78
CA ALA A 688 -14.30 -3.89 -0.30
C ALA A 688 -14.76 -3.14 -1.56
N GLY A 689 -15.47 -2.01 -1.39
CA GLY A 689 -15.99 -1.22 -2.51
C GLY A 689 -14.95 -0.44 -3.29
N TYR A 690 -13.72 -0.32 -2.80
CA TYR A 690 -12.58 0.26 -3.52
C TYR A 690 -11.37 -0.70 -3.59
N ASN A 691 -11.62 -2.00 -3.45
CA ASN A 691 -10.67 -3.09 -3.69
C ASN A 691 -11.39 -4.21 -4.45
N ARG A 692 -11.75 -3.92 -5.70
CA ARG A 692 -12.53 -4.79 -6.58
C ARG A 692 -11.65 -5.44 -7.65
N GLU A 693 -12.16 -6.49 -8.29
CA GLU A 693 -11.48 -7.22 -9.35
C GLU A 693 -12.44 -7.47 -10.52
N VAL A 694 -11.93 -7.34 -11.76
CA VAL A 694 -12.72 -7.48 -13.00
C VAL A 694 -12.83 -8.95 -13.40
N CYS A 695 -14.04 -9.38 -13.78
CA CYS A 695 -14.41 -10.73 -14.18
C CYS A 695 -15.17 -10.72 -15.52
N ILE A 696 -15.21 -11.86 -16.20
CA ILE A 696 -16.01 -12.08 -17.40
C ILE A 696 -16.76 -13.41 -17.31
N ASP A 697 -18.02 -13.42 -17.73
CA ASP A 697 -18.82 -14.63 -17.83
C ASP A 697 -19.73 -14.57 -19.07
N LYS A 698 -20.20 -15.73 -19.53
CA LYS A 698 -21.09 -15.82 -20.69
C LYS A 698 -22.46 -15.22 -20.33
N MET A 699 -23.01 -14.42 -21.25
CA MET A 699 -24.37 -13.91 -21.15
C MET A 699 -25.25 -14.57 -22.20
N GLU A 700 -26.37 -15.14 -21.78
CA GLU A 700 -27.26 -15.89 -22.66
C GLU A 700 -28.66 -15.31 -22.65
N PHE A 701 -29.39 -15.52 -23.75
CA PHE A 701 -30.76 -15.08 -23.91
C PHE A 701 -31.69 -16.28 -24.05
N ASP A 702 -32.92 -16.15 -23.54
CA ASP A 702 -33.99 -17.11 -23.79
C ASP A 702 -34.65 -16.89 -25.17
N GLU A 703 -35.60 -17.74 -25.51
CA GLU A 703 -36.32 -17.71 -26.79
C GLU A 703 -37.19 -16.44 -26.96
N ASN A 704 -37.58 -15.80 -25.87
CA ASN A 704 -38.36 -14.57 -25.84
C ASN A 704 -37.47 -13.31 -25.87
N GLY A 705 -36.14 -13.50 -25.88
CA GLY A 705 -35.16 -12.43 -25.83
C GLY A 705 -34.89 -11.88 -24.43
N GLY A 706 -35.38 -12.53 -23.36
CA GLY A 706 -34.99 -12.23 -21.99
C GLY A 706 -33.54 -12.62 -21.72
N ILE A 707 -32.84 -11.87 -20.87
CA ILE A 707 -31.48 -12.24 -20.42
C ILE A 707 -31.62 -13.31 -19.34
N LYS A 708 -30.97 -14.45 -19.53
CA LYS A 708 -30.89 -15.50 -18.51
C LYS A 708 -29.97 -15.04 -17.38
N LYS A 709 -30.28 -15.46 -16.15
CA LYS A 709 -29.42 -15.21 -14.99
C LYS A 709 -28.00 -15.71 -15.27
N VAL A 710 -27.03 -14.83 -15.13
CA VAL A 710 -25.61 -15.13 -15.27
C VAL A 710 -25.11 -15.76 -13.98
N VAL A 711 -24.36 -16.86 -14.11
CA VAL A 711 -23.69 -17.51 -12.99
C VAL A 711 -22.24 -17.00 -12.96
N PRO A 712 -21.82 -16.22 -11.95
CA PRO A 712 -20.44 -15.78 -11.85
C PRO A 712 -19.51 -16.97 -11.56
N THR A 713 -18.39 -17.07 -12.28
CA THR A 713 -17.47 -18.22 -12.14
C THR A 713 -16.07 -17.82 -11.67
N LEU A 714 -15.30 -18.82 -11.19
CA LEU A 714 -13.88 -18.67 -10.93
C LEU A 714 -13.04 -19.15 -12.11
N GLU A 715 -13.50 -20.21 -12.76
CA GLU A 715 -12.91 -20.80 -13.97
C GLU A 715 -12.87 -19.77 -15.10
N GLY A 716 -13.85 -18.86 -15.14
CA GLY A 716 -14.02 -17.89 -16.21
C GLY A 716 -14.33 -18.57 -17.54
N ILE A 717 -14.15 -17.82 -18.62
CA ILE A 717 -14.40 -18.32 -19.96
C ILE A 717 -13.15 -19.01 -20.54
N LYS A 718 -13.34 -19.80 -21.59
CA LYS A 718 -12.24 -20.32 -22.40
C LYS A 718 -11.79 -19.26 -23.42
N PRO A 719 -10.52 -19.27 -23.85
CA PRO A 719 -10.07 -18.40 -24.94
C PRO A 719 -10.96 -18.56 -26.17
N ILE A 720 -11.49 -17.45 -26.66
CA ILE A 720 -12.33 -17.44 -27.86
C ILE A 720 -11.46 -17.41 -29.13
N LYS A 721 -11.99 -17.95 -30.23
CA LYS A 721 -11.33 -18.02 -31.54
C LYS A 721 -11.91 -17.03 -32.53
#